data_AF-I7J836-F1
#
_entry.id   AF-I7J836-F1
#
_cell.length_a   1.000
_cell.length_b   1.000
_cell.length_c   1.000
_cell.angle_alpha   90.00
_cell.angle_beta   90.00
_cell.angle_gamma   90.00
#
_symmetry.space_group_name_H-M   'P 1'
#
loop_
_entity.id
_entity.type
_entity.pdbx_description
1 polymer ?
#
loop_
_entity_poly.entity_id
_entity_poly.type
_entity_poly.pdbx_seq_one_letter_code
_entity_poly.pdbx_strand_id
1 'polypeptide(L)'
;MASHDVILNKDVFHRDPLGYTIPNDGVTEVGPIATEQEWAVARYELENFICKGSYHRGLKNILESFLDNLDKSVQPPVWVSGFFGSGKSHLVRVLEFLWSDLVFPDGANAREICQLPDDVKDALRNLSSEGRRHGGIWSAAGKLRSGCSGDPRIAVLQVVLRSAGLPDDIDIARVHLWLAEFGILDAMWEKLREQGRDRDMNRPFVSRKFTEALIELHPDFRGMTVEQVREDLRRQFETNFQITDSFMVEMLKDIFAMKSTVPGKMPLVLIVLDEVQSYLTLGEGSEGLDTFEDVVEACSKRFSSKILFVATGQDALEANKILQRLQGRFSLDVPLESKDVDVVLRQTILRKKESMKEPLEEVLELASGEISRHLDGSNLASQVEDEEVLLLDYPLLPTRKRFWERILQSVDRGGMSTQLRNQLRLTFDGARTFAADPVGTVIPADFIFTQQSTYLIRNNILSPKIYESISKEDDGTPEGQLRSRIAALLFLIQQVDESFGIRATPDTLADLLVTDLVAGSEDLRREVPILLNDLHDRGVIAKVGDEYRIQTEEGSVWEGDYQKRKADARASDTSIMFRRDEILKTFANKHLERLTLAQGESKTPRGIESTYFTSQKPEIRSNVPVWIRHEWEVTEGAVKSEAAAEGSESPMVMVFLPRIDHDAFKDEIGGLLAAEGVIRDRPAPTTPEGGQARSNIEAKLSGHMQRIDSIAAEIFKHARVYLGGGILVENDSFAGAVRKAADRAIQRMYYRFSDADAVGWDRVINRVKGGDKTPMKQIGFEREPEEHPVCKEILKRLNTPKTGKEVRKALDAPPFGWPRDAVDGALMVLVATGHLKARFNNKPVSAPELDKTKIGKATFEAENIVLSPMEKVAARELYTKFDLPSEPGREVEEAVQFLDCLHSLVKATGGDPPLPPRVSPQYLAELRAYSGNQLVRELVARRVDIKQDIDRWIAVKAKIEERVPAWDALQHLISHAEGFLDLPDIKTEVTAIRENRSLLNDPDPVEPLLADLRRGLRESLKAGTVRLEETRQEVLFALDADPDWHRLDEKQRASLVRAHYLNEPLPLRTGTDDEIVEHLRKTPLTSFDGRILLVRGALDRIRVKVAKILEPETVVVSLGAPVTVKTRDDLDAYLEEVRGRAVAELEKGNPVVLR
;
A
#
# COMPACT_ATOMS: atom_id res chain seq x y z
N MET A 1 -13.11 43.97 -3.55
CA MET A 1 -13.77 42.66 -3.65
C MET A 1 -13.91 42.36 -5.13
N ALA A 2 -12.97 41.57 -5.67
CA ALA A 2 -13.25 40.83 -6.90
C ALA A 2 -14.17 39.65 -6.55
N SER A 3 -14.82 39.05 -7.54
CA SER A 3 -15.36 37.70 -7.36
C SER A 3 -14.18 36.75 -7.16
N HIS A 4 -14.15 36.05 -6.03
CA HIS A 4 -13.50 34.74 -6.02
C HIS A 4 -14.44 33.82 -6.80
N ASP A 5 -14.03 33.39 -7.97
CA ASP A 5 -14.73 32.31 -8.66
C ASP A 5 -14.61 31.06 -7.78
N VAL A 6 -15.74 30.38 -7.54
CA VAL A 6 -15.78 29.25 -6.62
C VAL A 6 -15.06 28.07 -7.27
N ILE A 7 -13.88 27.74 -6.74
CA ILE A 7 -13.08 26.59 -7.19
C ILE A 7 -13.89 25.31 -6.89
N LEU A 8 -14.09 24.48 -7.91
CA LEU A 8 -14.82 23.22 -7.78
C LEU A 8 -13.85 22.04 -7.70
N ASN A 9 -14.29 20.95 -7.09
CA ASN A 9 -13.49 19.74 -6.91
C ASN A 9 -12.85 19.23 -8.20
N LYS A 10 -13.59 19.23 -9.32
CA LYS A 10 -13.09 18.84 -10.66
C LYS A 10 -11.86 19.64 -11.10
N ASP A 11 -11.75 20.91 -10.71
CA ASP A 11 -10.74 21.83 -11.24
C ASP A 11 -9.35 21.53 -10.66
N VAL A 12 -9.30 20.89 -9.48
CA VAL A 12 -8.08 20.51 -8.74
C VAL A 12 -7.37 19.29 -9.34
N PHE A 13 -8.10 18.39 -10.02
CA PHE A 13 -7.53 17.17 -10.60
C PHE A 13 -6.78 17.45 -11.92
N HIS A 14 -5.75 16.64 -12.22
CA HIS A 14 -5.03 16.69 -13.50
C HIS A 14 -5.93 16.37 -14.70
N ARG A 15 -6.92 15.48 -14.51
CA ARG A 15 -7.98 15.18 -15.49
C ARG A 15 -9.34 15.38 -14.83
N ASP A 16 -10.26 16.07 -15.51
CA ASP A 16 -11.63 16.25 -15.02
C ASP A 16 -12.33 14.87 -14.92
N PRO A 17 -12.77 14.42 -13.73
CA PRO A 17 -13.43 13.12 -13.55
C PRO A 17 -14.81 13.04 -14.25
N LEU A 18 -15.38 14.15 -14.72
CA LEU A 18 -16.56 14.18 -15.57
C LEU A 18 -16.25 13.88 -17.04
N GLY A 19 -15.01 14.14 -17.48
CA GLY A 19 -14.59 14.10 -18.90
C GLY A 19 -14.19 12.72 -19.43
N TYR A 20 -14.05 11.70 -18.57
CA TYR A 20 -13.71 10.34 -18.97
C TYR A 20 -14.46 9.28 -18.16
N THR A 21 -14.32 8.02 -18.57
CA THR A 21 -14.85 6.85 -17.86
C THR A 21 -13.81 5.73 -17.88
N ILE A 22 -13.64 5.01 -16.79
CA ILE A 22 -12.78 3.81 -16.75
C ILE A 22 -13.42 2.71 -17.60
N PRO A 23 -12.79 2.23 -18.69
CA PRO A 23 -13.37 1.18 -19.54
C PRO A 23 -13.56 -0.14 -18.78
N ASN A 24 -14.56 -0.93 -19.21
CA ASN A 24 -14.91 -2.24 -18.63
C ASN A 24 -15.08 -2.24 -17.10
N ASP A 25 -15.48 -1.13 -16.48
CA ASP A 25 -15.52 -0.95 -15.02
C ASP A 25 -14.18 -1.31 -14.31
N GLY A 26 -13.05 -1.16 -15.00
CA GLY A 26 -11.73 -1.59 -14.52
C GLY A 26 -11.49 -3.10 -14.56
N VAL A 27 -12.19 -3.85 -15.43
CA VAL A 27 -11.88 -5.26 -15.73
C VAL A 27 -10.94 -5.37 -16.93
N THR A 28 -9.71 -5.77 -16.65
CA THR A 28 -8.83 -6.37 -17.65
C THR A 28 -9.34 -7.78 -17.99
N GLU A 29 -9.53 -8.08 -19.27
CA GLU A 29 -9.73 -9.45 -19.76
C GLU A 29 -8.51 -9.88 -20.60
N VAL A 30 -7.82 -10.92 -20.15
CA VAL A 30 -6.63 -11.45 -20.81
C VAL A 30 -7.05 -12.35 -21.99
N GLY A 31 -6.78 -11.89 -23.22
CA GLY A 31 -7.12 -12.56 -24.46
C GLY A 31 -6.88 -11.68 -25.70
N PRO A 32 -7.00 -12.25 -26.91
CA PRO A 32 -6.79 -11.53 -28.18
C PRO A 32 -7.86 -10.44 -28.40
N ILE A 33 -7.46 -9.35 -29.05
CA ILE A 33 -8.31 -8.20 -29.36
C ILE A 33 -9.01 -8.42 -30.72
N ALA A 34 -10.34 -8.29 -30.78
CA ALA A 34 -11.11 -8.49 -32.01
C ALA A 34 -12.01 -7.30 -32.40
N THR A 35 -12.41 -6.48 -31.43
CA THR A 35 -13.39 -5.39 -31.61
C THR A 35 -12.79 -4.01 -31.34
N GLU A 36 -13.39 -2.98 -31.93
CA GLU A 36 -13.02 -1.57 -31.74
C GLU A 36 -13.05 -1.14 -30.25
N GLN A 37 -13.98 -1.68 -29.48
CA GLN A 37 -14.07 -1.45 -28.04
C GLN A 37 -12.88 -2.06 -27.27
N GLU A 38 -12.48 -3.29 -27.60
CA GLU A 38 -11.31 -3.93 -26.99
C GLU A 38 -9.99 -3.22 -27.37
N TRP A 39 -9.89 -2.68 -28.59
CA TRP A 39 -8.76 -1.81 -29.00
C TRP A 39 -8.71 -0.53 -28.17
N ALA A 40 -9.85 0.13 -27.92
CA ALA A 40 -9.92 1.31 -27.05
C ALA A 40 -9.57 0.98 -25.59
N VAL A 41 -10.01 -0.17 -25.07
CA VAL A 41 -9.62 -0.68 -23.74
C VAL A 41 -8.10 -0.90 -23.67
N ALA A 42 -7.51 -1.57 -24.66
CA ALA A 42 -6.07 -1.86 -24.68
C ALA A 42 -5.21 -0.59 -24.76
N ARG A 43 -5.65 0.43 -25.53
CA ARG A 43 -5.00 1.77 -25.52
C ARG A 43 -5.10 2.41 -24.13
N TYR A 44 -6.28 2.42 -23.52
CA TYR A 44 -6.48 3.00 -22.20
C TYR A 44 -5.63 2.31 -21.12
N GLU A 45 -5.56 0.98 -21.11
CA GLU A 45 -4.74 0.22 -20.16
C GLU A 45 -3.25 0.59 -20.28
N LEU A 46 -2.71 0.69 -21.50
CA LEU A 46 -1.30 1.07 -21.73
C LEU A 46 -1.01 2.55 -21.43
N GLU A 47 -1.87 3.49 -21.85
CA GLU A 47 -1.69 4.93 -21.58
C GLU A 47 -1.81 5.29 -20.10
N ASN A 48 -2.44 4.44 -19.28
CA ASN A 48 -2.60 4.63 -17.84
C ASN A 48 -1.80 3.62 -17.00
N PHE A 49 -0.91 2.86 -17.62
CA PHE A 49 -0.09 1.87 -16.91
C PHE A 49 1.04 2.55 -16.13
N ILE A 50 1.00 2.40 -14.80
CA ILE A 50 2.03 2.93 -13.90
C ILE A 50 3.06 1.83 -13.61
N CYS A 51 4.16 1.86 -14.36
CA CYS A 51 5.29 0.96 -14.13
C CYS A 51 6.16 1.48 -12.95
N LYS A 52 5.65 1.32 -11.72
CA LYS A 52 6.39 1.62 -10.46
C LYS A 52 6.24 0.47 -9.46
N GLY A 53 6.97 0.54 -8.34
CA GLY A 53 6.82 -0.38 -7.21
C GLY A 53 6.96 -1.85 -7.59
N SER A 54 5.97 -2.69 -7.22
CA SER A 54 5.99 -4.13 -7.55
C SER A 54 5.75 -4.40 -9.04
N TYR A 55 5.06 -3.51 -9.77
CA TYR A 55 4.84 -3.64 -11.22
C TYR A 55 6.13 -3.44 -12.01
N HIS A 56 6.95 -2.46 -11.60
CA HIS A 56 8.30 -2.25 -12.16
C HIS A 56 9.22 -3.43 -11.88
N ARG A 57 9.34 -3.85 -10.60
CA ARG A 57 10.08 -5.06 -10.20
C ARG A 57 9.63 -6.29 -11.00
N GLY A 58 8.32 -6.47 -11.17
CA GLY A 58 7.75 -7.58 -11.92
C GLY A 58 8.17 -7.59 -13.39
N LEU A 59 7.83 -6.55 -14.16
CA LEU A 59 8.21 -6.49 -15.58
C LEU A 59 9.72 -6.61 -15.79
N LYS A 60 10.51 -5.94 -14.94
CA LYS A 60 11.98 -6.02 -14.99
C LYS A 60 12.48 -7.45 -14.76
N ASN A 61 12.14 -8.06 -13.63
CA ASN A 61 12.60 -9.41 -13.28
C ASN A 61 12.19 -10.45 -14.34
N ILE A 62 11.00 -10.31 -14.92
CA ILE A 62 10.49 -11.18 -15.98
C ILE A 62 11.34 -11.06 -17.26
N LEU A 63 11.60 -9.84 -17.71
CA LEU A 63 12.34 -9.58 -18.95
C LEU A 63 13.83 -9.89 -18.80
N GLU A 64 14.47 -9.46 -17.70
CA GLU A 64 15.88 -9.77 -17.41
C GLU A 64 16.08 -11.28 -17.24
N SER A 65 15.21 -11.97 -16.49
CA SER A 65 15.26 -13.44 -16.37
C SER A 65 14.96 -14.17 -17.69
N PHE A 66 14.28 -13.56 -18.66
CA PHE A 66 14.22 -14.15 -19.99
C PHE A 66 15.57 -14.03 -20.72
N LEU A 67 16.09 -12.80 -20.81
CA LEU A 67 17.32 -12.51 -21.55
C LEU A 67 18.54 -13.26 -20.98
N ASP A 68 18.71 -13.27 -19.65
CA ASP A 68 19.81 -13.94 -18.95
C ASP A 68 19.78 -15.48 -19.05
N ASN A 69 18.68 -16.05 -19.53
CA ASN A 69 18.51 -17.50 -19.70
C ASN A 69 18.45 -17.94 -21.18
N LEU A 70 18.51 -17.02 -22.16
CA LEU A 70 18.46 -17.33 -23.60
C LEU A 70 19.52 -18.35 -24.08
N ASP A 71 20.73 -18.33 -23.50
CA ASP A 71 21.81 -19.28 -23.83
C ASP A 71 21.75 -20.61 -23.02
N LYS A 72 20.74 -20.81 -22.17
CA LYS A 72 20.64 -21.97 -21.27
C LYS A 72 19.66 -23.03 -21.81
N SER A 73 19.69 -24.22 -21.21
CA SER A 73 18.90 -25.37 -21.65
C SER A 73 17.41 -25.31 -21.28
N VAL A 74 17.03 -24.46 -20.32
CA VAL A 74 15.68 -24.36 -19.74
C VAL A 74 15.40 -22.90 -19.39
N GLN A 75 14.23 -22.39 -19.75
CA GLN A 75 13.71 -21.12 -19.24
C GLN A 75 13.00 -21.34 -17.88
N PRO A 76 13.34 -20.60 -16.80
CA PRO A 76 12.52 -20.59 -15.59
C PRO A 76 11.13 -19.98 -15.87
N PRO A 77 10.02 -20.68 -15.54
CA PRO A 77 8.67 -20.14 -15.67
C PRO A 77 8.32 -19.25 -14.46
N VAL A 78 7.45 -18.26 -14.69
CA VAL A 78 7.13 -17.18 -13.75
C VAL A 78 5.76 -17.35 -13.11
N TRP A 79 5.69 -17.23 -11.79
CA TRP A 79 4.44 -17.06 -11.05
C TRP A 79 4.23 -15.58 -10.71
N VAL A 80 3.02 -15.07 -10.93
CA VAL A 80 2.63 -13.72 -10.51
C VAL A 80 1.59 -13.86 -9.39
N SER A 81 2.01 -13.53 -8.18
CA SER A 81 1.25 -13.61 -6.93
C SER A 81 0.64 -12.25 -6.56
N GLY A 82 -0.13 -12.20 -5.48
CA GLY A 82 -0.87 -11.02 -5.00
C GLY A 82 -2.30 -11.35 -4.54
N PHE A 83 -2.87 -10.53 -3.68
CA PHE A 83 -4.27 -10.61 -3.25
C PHE A 83 -5.25 -10.40 -4.43
N PHE A 84 -6.50 -10.85 -4.29
CA PHE A 84 -7.47 -10.74 -5.40
C PHE A 84 -7.87 -9.27 -5.63
N GLY A 85 -7.77 -8.83 -6.88
CA GLY A 85 -7.84 -7.41 -7.26
C GLY A 85 -6.48 -6.71 -7.42
N SER A 86 -5.34 -7.25 -6.96
CA SER A 86 -4.00 -6.61 -7.04
C SER A 86 -3.49 -6.26 -8.45
N GLY A 87 -4.24 -6.63 -9.49
CA GLY A 87 -3.99 -6.29 -10.90
C GLY A 87 -3.01 -7.20 -11.63
N LYS A 88 -2.81 -8.43 -11.16
CA LYS A 88 -2.04 -9.48 -11.87
C LYS A 88 -2.41 -9.60 -13.36
N SER A 89 -3.71 -9.73 -13.65
CA SER A 89 -4.25 -9.81 -15.02
C SER A 89 -3.86 -8.59 -15.87
N HIS A 90 -3.83 -7.40 -15.26
CA HIS A 90 -3.39 -6.16 -15.91
C HIS A 90 -1.88 -6.17 -16.17
N LEU A 91 -1.06 -6.56 -15.18
CA LEU A 91 0.39 -6.72 -15.34
C LEU A 91 0.74 -7.68 -16.48
N VAL A 92 0.10 -8.86 -16.54
CA VAL A 92 0.44 -9.88 -17.55
C VAL A 92 -0.13 -9.56 -18.93
N ARG A 93 -1.24 -8.82 -19.04
CA ARG A 93 -1.73 -8.31 -20.33
C ARG A 93 -0.85 -7.19 -20.87
N VAL A 94 -0.43 -6.25 -20.01
CA VAL A 94 0.51 -5.19 -20.41
C VAL A 94 1.88 -5.78 -20.75
N LEU A 95 2.38 -6.77 -20.00
CA LEU A 95 3.55 -7.55 -20.39
C LEU A 95 3.40 -8.13 -21.81
N GLU A 96 2.24 -8.70 -22.14
CA GLU A 96 2.00 -9.31 -23.45
C GLU A 96 1.98 -8.28 -24.60
N PHE A 97 1.29 -7.15 -24.42
CA PHE A 97 1.28 -6.05 -25.37
C PHE A 97 2.67 -5.43 -25.57
N LEU A 98 3.47 -5.31 -24.50
CA LEU A 98 4.84 -4.82 -24.56
C LEU A 98 5.81 -5.85 -25.16
N TRP A 99 5.59 -7.14 -24.93
CA TRP A 99 6.40 -8.22 -25.50
C TRP A 99 6.24 -8.27 -27.02
N SER A 100 5.00 -8.31 -27.50
CA SER A 100 4.63 -8.28 -28.92
C SER A 100 4.88 -6.94 -29.62
N ASP A 101 4.97 -5.85 -28.85
CA ASP A 101 5.00 -4.46 -29.35
C ASP A 101 3.74 -4.12 -30.16
N LEU A 102 2.58 -4.40 -29.57
CA LEU A 102 1.25 -4.32 -30.19
C LEU A 102 1.04 -3.00 -30.96
N VAL A 103 0.80 -3.11 -32.27
CA VAL A 103 0.55 -1.98 -33.17
C VAL A 103 -0.95 -1.71 -33.26
N PHE A 104 -1.34 -0.47 -32.99
CA PHE A 104 -2.72 0.00 -33.05
C PHE A 104 -3.16 0.34 -34.49
N PRO A 105 -4.48 0.34 -34.80
CA PRO A 105 -5.00 0.68 -36.13
C PRO A 105 -4.59 2.06 -36.66
N ASP A 106 -4.15 2.96 -35.77
CA ASP A 106 -3.71 4.31 -36.11
C ASP A 106 -2.19 4.45 -36.30
N GLY A 107 -1.42 3.36 -36.16
CA GLY A 107 0.02 3.28 -36.37
C GLY A 107 0.91 3.45 -35.13
N ALA A 108 0.35 3.78 -33.96
CA ALA A 108 1.12 3.80 -32.71
C ALA A 108 1.42 2.36 -32.24
N ASN A 109 2.50 2.16 -31.46
CA ASN A 109 2.82 0.87 -30.83
C ASN A 109 2.76 0.95 -29.29
N ALA A 110 2.64 -0.21 -28.64
CA ALA A 110 2.51 -0.31 -27.19
C ALA A 110 3.67 0.33 -26.41
N ARG A 111 4.90 0.25 -26.93
CA ARG A 111 6.10 0.78 -26.26
C ARG A 111 6.28 2.30 -26.41
N GLU A 112 5.60 2.93 -27.37
CA GLU A 112 5.58 4.39 -27.56
C GLU A 112 4.47 5.11 -26.76
N ILE A 113 3.44 4.37 -26.29
CA ILE A 113 2.33 4.91 -25.50
C ILE A 113 2.41 4.55 -24.00
N CYS A 114 3.07 3.45 -23.64
CA CYS A 114 3.20 2.99 -22.26
C CYS A 114 4.38 3.66 -21.53
N GLN A 115 4.15 4.17 -20.32
CA GLN A 115 5.18 4.83 -19.52
C GLN A 115 6.04 3.81 -18.76
N LEU A 116 7.28 3.61 -19.22
CA LEU A 116 8.20 2.59 -18.70
C LEU A 116 9.53 3.19 -18.22
N PRO A 117 10.08 2.76 -17.07
CA PRO A 117 11.47 3.01 -16.68
C PRO A 117 12.48 2.52 -17.72
N ASP A 118 13.64 3.18 -17.79
CA ASP A 118 14.61 2.94 -18.87
C ASP A 118 15.25 1.54 -18.84
N ASP A 119 15.36 0.91 -17.68
CA ASP A 119 15.82 -0.49 -17.59
C ASP A 119 14.82 -1.48 -18.22
N VAL A 120 13.52 -1.26 -18.05
CA VAL A 120 12.46 -2.00 -18.77
C VAL A 120 12.49 -1.68 -20.26
N LYS A 121 12.69 -0.41 -20.66
CA LYS A 121 12.84 -0.04 -22.08
C LYS A 121 14.03 -0.75 -22.72
N ASP A 122 15.18 -0.81 -22.05
CA ASP A 122 16.39 -1.47 -22.56
C ASP A 122 16.27 -2.99 -22.59
N ALA A 123 15.59 -3.60 -21.61
CA ALA A 123 15.23 -5.01 -21.68
C ALA A 123 14.33 -5.32 -22.90
N LEU A 124 13.34 -4.48 -23.21
CA LEU A 124 12.49 -4.63 -24.40
C LEU A 124 13.26 -4.39 -25.71
N ARG A 125 14.22 -3.45 -25.74
CA ARG A 125 15.15 -3.24 -26.88
C ARG A 125 16.06 -4.45 -27.11
N ASN A 126 16.54 -5.07 -26.04
CA ASN A 126 17.35 -6.30 -26.09
C ASN A 126 16.50 -7.47 -26.58
N LEU A 127 15.27 -7.65 -26.08
CA LEU A 127 14.31 -8.63 -26.58
C LEU A 127 14.07 -8.50 -28.10
N SER A 128 13.85 -7.29 -28.61
CA SER A 128 13.75 -7.02 -30.05
C SER A 128 15.05 -7.27 -30.83
N SER A 129 16.21 -7.16 -30.19
CA SER A 129 17.51 -7.44 -30.81
C SER A 129 17.78 -8.94 -30.94
N GLU A 130 17.45 -9.73 -29.92
CA GLU A 130 17.52 -11.19 -29.98
C GLU A 130 16.40 -11.79 -30.84
N GLY A 131 15.19 -11.23 -30.82
CA GLY A 131 14.09 -11.62 -31.71
C GLY A 131 14.48 -11.58 -33.19
N ARG A 132 15.22 -10.54 -33.61
CA ARG A 132 15.78 -10.41 -34.98
C ARG A 132 16.87 -11.45 -35.30
N ARG A 133 17.55 -12.01 -34.30
CA ARG A 133 18.51 -13.12 -34.48
C ARG A 133 17.80 -14.48 -34.54
N HIS A 134 16.66 -14.61 -33.85
CA HIS A 134 15.79 -15.79 -33.86
C HIS A 134 14.71 -15.69 -34.96
N GLY A 135 13.52 -16.27 -34.74
CA GLY A 135 12.39 -16.25 -35.67
C GLY A 135 11.43 -15.06 -35.49
N GLY A 136 11.89 -13.94 -34.93
CA GLY A 136 11.01 -12.86 -34.46
C GLY A 136 10.58 -13.05 -33.01
N ILE A 137 9.53 -12.31 -32.62
CA ILE A 137 8.90 -12.37 -31.29
C ILE A 137 7.42 -12.69 -31.50
N TRP A 138 6.83 -13.49 -30.61
CA TRP A 138 5.40 -13.75 -30.58
C TRP A 138 4.88 -13.93 -29.14
N SER A 139 3.57 -13.81 -28.96
CA SER A 139 2.89 -13.98 -27.67
C SER A 139 1.58 -14.76 -27.82
N ALA A 140 1.21 -15.45 -26.76
CA ALA A 140 -0.12 -15.99 -26.55
C ALA A 140 -0.60 -15.67 -25.13
N ALA A 141 -1.85 -15.24 -24.98
CA ALA A 141 -2.40 -14.85 -23.70
C ALA A 141 -3.87 -15.27 -23.57
N GLY A 142 -4.25 -15.77 -22.38
CA GLY A 142 -5.63 -16.16 -22.14
C GLY A 142 -5.93 -16.58 -20.70
N LYS A 143 -7.16 -16.31 -20.28
CA LYS A 143 -7.72 -16.80 -19.01
C LYS A 143 -8.16 -18.26 -19.09
N LEU A 144 -7.73 -19.07 -18.12
CA LEU A 144 -8.21 -20.46 -17.97
C LEU A 144 -9.60 -20.45 -17.29
N ARG A 145 -10.65 -20.79 -18.04
CA ARG A 145 -12.03 -20.81 -17.55
C ARG A 145 -12.47 -22.25 -17.22
N SER A 146 -13.32 -22.42 -16.20
CA SER A 146 -13.93 -23.69 -15.77
C SER A 146 -15.00 -24.25 -16.76
N GLY A 147 -14.83 -23.97 -18.04
CA GLY A 147 -15.60 -24.50 -19.17
C GLY A 147 -14.73 -24.91 -20.37
N CYS A 148 -13.41 -24.67 -20.31
CA CYS A 148 -12.46 -25.49 -21.07
C CYS A 148 -12.52 -26.94 -20.55
N SER A 149 -12.12 -27.90 -21.38
CA SER A 149 -12.05 -29.31 -20.97
C SER A 149 -11.16 -29.51 -19.73
N GLY A 150 -11.46 -30.54 -18.93
CA GLY A 150 -10.73 -30.84 -17.69
C GLY A 150 -9.27 -31.30 -17.86
N ASP A 151 -8.74 -31.44 -19.08
CA ASP A 151 -7.31 -31.65 -19.34
C ASP A 151 -6.60 -30.29 -19.58
N PRO A 152 -5.63 -29.90 -18.73
CA PRO A 152 -4.81 -28.70 -18.92
C PRO A 152 -4.11 -28.61 -20.29
N ARG A 153 -3.76 -29.73 -20.93
CA ARG A 153 -3.11 -29.77 -22.26
C ARG A 153 -3.96 -29.04 -23.31
N ILE A 154 -5.26 -29.36 -23.32
CA ILE A 154 -6.22 -28.73 -24.23
C ILE A 154 -6.42 -27.26 -23.86
N ALA A 155 -6.52 -26.94 -22.56
CA ALA A 155 -6.77 -25.57 -22.11
C ALA A 155 -5.61 -24.62 -22.48
N VAL A 156 -4.35 -25.06 -22.31
CA VAL A 156 -3.17 -24.29 -22.77
C VAL A 156 -3.12 -24.19 -24.29
N LEU A 157 -3.38 -25.30 -25.01
CA LEU A 157 -3.38 -25.28 -26.48
C LEU A 157 -4.46 -24.32 -27.04
N GLN A 158 -5.66 -24.27 -26.44
CA GLN A 158 -6.73 -23.34 -26.84
C GLN A 158 -6.35 -21.87 -26.65
N VAL A 159 -5.57 -21.52 -25.61
CA VAL A 159 -5.03 -20.16 -25.45
C VAL A 159 -4.07 -19.81 -26.59
N VAL A 160 -3.17 -20.74 -26.96
CA VAL A 160 -2.21 -20.54 -28.05
C VAL A 160 -2.90 -20.49 -29.41
N LEU A 161 -3.90 -21.34 -29.66
CA LEU A 161 -4.70 -21.35 -30.89
C LEU A 161 -5.46 -20.04 -31.11
N ARG A 162 -6.22 -19.57 -30.10
CA ARG A 162 -6.93 -18.29 -30.19
C ARG A 162 -5.98 -17.13 -30.44
N SER A 163 -4.85 -17.09 -29.74
CA SER A 163 -3.80 -16.06 -29.95
C SER A 163 -3.18 -16.13 -31.35
N ALA A 164 -3.15 -17.31 -31.97
CA ALA A 164 -2.68 -17.49 -33.34
C ALA A 164 -3.73 -17.13 -34.40
N GLY A 165 -4.98 -16.83 -34.03
CA GLY A 165 -6.10 -16.67 -34.96
C GLY A 165 -6.64 -18.00 -35.52
N LEU A 166 -6.36 -19.12 -34.83
CA LEU A 166 -6.82 -20.46 -35.15
C LEU A 166 -8.03 -20.85 -34.26
N PRO A 167 -8.92 -21.74 -34.72
CA PRO A 167 -10.10 -22.14 -33.94
C PRO A 167 -9.77 -22.88 -32.63
N ASP A 168 -10.62 -22.70 -31.62
CA ASP A 168 -10.61 -23.45 -30.33
C ASP A 168 -10.82 -24.97 -30.48
N ASP A 169 -11.37 -25.40 -31.62
CA ASP A 169 -11.53 -26.81 -32.00
C ASP A 169 -10.24 -27.33 -32.62
N ILE A 170 -9.66 -28.34 -31.98
CA ILE A 170 -8.31 -28.83 -32.28
C ILE A 170 -8.27 -29.55 -33.63
N ASP A 171 -9.33 -30.25 -34.04
CA ASP A 171 -9.35 -30.94 -35.33
C ASP A 171 -9.55 -29.98 -36.49
N ILE A 172 -10.33 -28.91 -36.29
CA ILE A 172 -10.40 -27.81 -37.26
C ILE A 172 -9.06 -27.06 -37.32
N ALA A 173 -8.42 -26.79 -36.18
CA ALA A 173 -7.11 -26.14 -36.12
C ALA A 173 -5.99 -26.95 -36.78
N ARG A 174 -6.00 -28.30 -36.65
CA ARG A 174 -5.08 -29.20 -37.38
C ARG A 174 -5.20 -29.01 -38.89
N VAL A 175 -6.42 -28.88 -39.42
CA VAL A 175 -6.64 -28.60 -40.85
C VAL A 175 -6.13 -27.21 -41.22
N HIS A 176 -6.36 -26.18 -40.40
CA HIS A 176 -5.89 -24.81 -40.67
C HIS A 176 -4.35 -24.71 -40.67
N LEU A 177 -3.67 -25.38 -39.74
CA LEU A 177 -2.21 -25.47 -39.70
C LEU A 177 -1.65 -26.17 -40.94
N TRP A 178 -2.28 -27.27 -41.38
CA TRP A 178 -1.92 -27.95 -42.62
C TRP A 178 -2.12 -27.06 -43.86
N LEU A 179 -3.22 -26.30 -43.95
CA LEU A 179 -3.40 -25.30 -45.01
C LEU A 179 -2.33 -24.18 -44.97
N ALA A 180 -1.80 -23.85 -43.79
CA ALA A 180 -0.73 -22.88 -43.62
C ALA A 180 0.65 -23.44 -44.03
N GLU A 181 0.94 -24.71 -43.72
CA GLU A 181 2.15 -25.41 -44.17
C GLU A 181 2.27 -25.41 -45.70
N PHE A 182 1.16 -25.62 -46.40
CA PHE A 182 1.08 -25.57 -47.87
C PHE A 182 0.92 -24.14 -48.44
N GLY A 183 0.87 -23.11 -47.60
CA GLY A 183 0.77 -21.70 -48.02
C GLY A 183 -0.55 -21.32 -48.69
N ILE A 184 -1.64 -22.07 -48.46
CA ILE A 184 -2.95 -21.88 -49.11
C ILE A 184 -4.06 -21.41 -48.16
N LEU A 185 -3.79 -21.24 -46.86
CA LEU A 185 -4.79 -20.83 -45.87
C LEU A 185 -5.49 -19.50 -46.21
N ASP A 186 -4.72 -18.47 -46.58
CA ASP A 186 -5.28 -17.16 -46.91
C ASP A 186 -6.08 -17.19 -48.23
N ALA A 187 -5.57 -17.91 -49.24
CA ALA A 187 -6.29 -18.12 -50.51
C ALA A 187 -7.60 -18.90 -50.33
N MET A 188 -7.65 -19.84 -49.37
CA MET A 188 -8.89 -20.52 -48.97
C MET A 188 -9.86 -19.56 -48.27
N TRP A 189 -9.37 -18.67 -47.39
CA TRP A 189 -10.19 -17.63 -46.75
C TRP A 189 -10.79 -16.64 -47.76
N GLU A 190 -9.99 -16.11 -48.68
CA GLU A 190 -10.44 -15.19 -49.73
C GLU A 190 -11.51 -15.85 -50.61
N LYS A 191 -11.23 -17.05 -51.13
CA LYS A 191 -12.12 -17.78 -52.03
C LYS A 191 -13.45 -18.22 -51.40
N LEU A 192 -13.46 -18.46 -50.09
CA LEU A 192 -14.70 -18.69 -49.33
C LEU A 192 -15.44 -17.38 -49.02
N ARG A 193 -14.72 -16.27 -48.80
CA ARG A 193 -15.29 -14.94 -48.59
C ARG A 193 -15.98 -14.41 -49.86
N GLU A 194 -15.34 -14.55 -51.03
CA GLU A 194 -15.94 -14.25 -52.35
C GLU A 194 -17.25 -14.99 -52.60
N GLN A 195 -17.36 -16.23 -52.10
CA GLN A 195 -18.56 -17.07 -52.23
C GLN A 195 -19.63 -16.82 -51.15
N GLY A 196 -19.39 -15.92 -50.18
CA GLY A 196 -20.30 -15.72 -49.04
C GLY A 196 -20.40 -16.96 -48.14
N ARG A 197 -19.28 -17.67 -47.97
CA ARG A 197 -19.14 -18.97 -47.27
C ARG A 197 -17.94 -19.00 -46.30
N ASP A 198 -17.57 -17.85 -45.76
CA ASP A 198 -16.62 -17.69 -44.65
C ASP A 198 -16.75 -18.78 -43.55
N ARG A 199 -17.99 -19.05 -43.10
CA ARG A 199 -18.32 -20.00 -42.04
C ARG A 199 -17.97 -21.46 -42.35
N ASP A 200 -17.77 -21.81 -43.63
CA ASP A 200 -17.43 -23.17 -44.03
C ASP A 200 -15.97 -23.54 -43.71
N MET A 201 -15.12 -22.54 -43.49
CA MET A 201 -13.76 -22.71 -42.96
C MET A 201 -13.76 -23.36 -41.55
N ASN A 202 -14.84 -23.16 -40.78
CA ASN A 202 -15.06 -23.78 -39.48
C ASN A 202 -15.84 -25.11 -39.59
N ARG A 203 -15.93 -25.71 -40.80
CA ARG A 203 -16.64 -26.98 -41.07
C ARG A 203 -15.93 -27.85 -42.13
N PRO A 204 -14.59 -28.02 -42.09
CA PRO A 204 -13.82 -28.63 -43.19
C PRO A 204 -14.28 -30.05 -43.57
N PHE A 205 -14.62 -30.88 -42.58
CA PHE A 205 -15.07 -32.27 -42.79
C PHE A 205 -16.50 -32.39 -43.35
N VAL A 206 -17.26 -31.28 -43.36
CA VAL A 206 -18.70 -31.26 -43.65
C VAL A 206 -19.05 -30.41 -44.86
N SER A 207 -18.41 -29.26 -45.07
CA SER A 207 -18.70 -28.38 -46.21
C SER A 207 -18.17 -28.94 -47.52
N ARG A 208 -19.08 -29.04 -48.50
CA ARG A 208 -18.74 -29.25 -49.92
C ARG A 208 -17.96 -28.07 -50.52
N LYS A 209 -18.21 -26.84 -50.09
CA LYS A 209 -17.54 -25.64 -50.63
C LYS A 209 -16.11 -25.49 -50.16
N PHE A 210 -15.81 -25.89 -48.93
CA PHE A 210 -14.44 -26.06 -48.45
C PHE A 210 -13.66 -27.04 -49.35
N THR A 211 -14.24 -28.20 -49.67
CA THR A 211 -13.58 -29.20 -50.54
C THR A 211 -13.43 -28.73 -51.99
N GLU A 212 -14.44 -28.08 -52.58
CA GLU A 212 -14.34 -27.52 -53.94
C GLU A 212 -13.23 -26.46 -54.02
N ALA A 213 -13.10 -25.57 -53.02
CA ALA A 213 -12.00 -24.62 -52.94
C ALA A 213 -10.63 -25.31 -52.83
N LEU A 214 -10.54 -26.35 -51.98
CA LEU A 214 -9.30 -27.11 -51.73
C LEU A 214 -8.80 -27.88 -52.97
N ILE A 215 -9.69 -28.54 -53.72
CA ILE A 215 -9.35 -29.28 -54.95
C ILE A 215 -8.69 -28.37 -56.00
N GLU A 216 -9.12 -27.12 -56.08
CA GLU A 216 -8.57 -26.16 -57.04
C GLU A 216 -7.24 -25.56 -56.56
N LEU A 217 -7.09 -25.30 -55.26
CA LEU A 217 -5.92 -24.64 -54.67
C LEU A 217 -4.75 -25.60 -54.39
N HIS A 218 -5.01 -26.78 -53.83
CA HIS A 218 -3.98 -27.74 -53.44
C HIS A 218 -3.58 -28.68 -54.59
N PRO A 219 -2.30 -28.78 -55.00
CA PRO A 219 -1.89 -29.56 -56.17
C PRO A 219 -2.34 -31.03 -56.16
N ASP A 220 -2.15 -31.72 -55.04
CA ASP A 220 -2.33 -33.19 -54.98
C ASP A 220 -3.79 -33.65 -55.08
N PHE A 221 -4.76 -32.76 -54.85
CA PHE A 221 -6.18 -33.05 -54.93
C PHE A 221 -6.80 -32.71 -56.30
N ARG A 222 -6.02 -32.15 -57.23
CA ARG A 222 -6.50 -31.74 -58.55
C ARG A 222 -6.94 -32.94 -59.39
N GLY A 223 -8.24 -32.99 -59.71
CA GLY A 223 -8.86 -34.05 -60.51
C GLY A 223 -9.49 -35.18 -59.69
N MET A 224 -9.40 -35.13 -58.36
CA MET A 224 -10.20 -36.00 -57.47
C MET A 224 -11.65 -35.50 -57.35
N THR A 225 -12.57 -36.36 -56.95
CA THR A 225 -13.95 -35.94 -56.62
C THR A 225 -14.05 -35.41 -55.20
N VAL A 226 -15.05 -34.57 -54.93
CA VAL A 226 -15.33 -34.01 -53.59
C VAL A 226 -15.49 -35.11 -52.54
N GLU A 227 -16.07 -36.25 -52.90
CA GLU A 227 -16.29 -37.40 -52.02
C GLU A 227 -14.98 -38.11 -51.66
N GLN A 228 -14.03 -38.20 -52.60
CA GLN A 228 -12.69 -38.77 -52.35
C GLN A 228 -11.91 -37.90 -51.37
N VAL A 229 -11.78 -36.60 -51.68
CA VAL A 229 -11.01 -35.65 -50.85
C VAL A 229 -11.60 -35.51 -49.45
N ARG A 230 -12.92 -35.61 -49.29
CA ARG A 230 -13.55 -35.59 -47.96
C ARG A 230 -13.30 -36.84 -47.14
N GLU A 231 -13.14 -37.99 -47.77
CA GLU A 231 -12.80 -39.23 -47.05
C GLU A 231 -11.31 -39.26 -46.69
N ASP A 232 -10.43 -38.81 -47.59
CA ASP A 232 -9.00 -38.65 -47.29
C ASP A 232 -8.76 -37.62 -46.17
N LEU A 233 -9.47 -36.47 -46.17
CA LEU A 233 -9.42 -35.50 -45.06
C LEU A 233 -9.85 -36.14 -43.72
N ARG A 234 -10.93 -36.93 -43.69
CA ARG A 234 -11.37 -37.60 -42.45
C ARG A 234 -10.38 -38.64 -41.95
N ARG A 235 -9.70 -39.31 -42.88
CA ARG A 235 -8.69 -40.34 -42.59
C ARG A 235 -7.34 -39.75 -42.18
N GLN A 236 -7.00 -38.57 -42.67
CA GLN A 236 -5.81 -37.80 -42.28
C GLN A 236 -6.01 -37.09 -40.92
N PHE A 237 -7.24 -36.63 -40.66
CA PHE A 237 -7.62 -35.90 -39.45
C PHE A 237 -8.66 -36.68 -38.63
N GLU A 238 -8.32 -37.91 -38.21
CA GLU A 238 -9.18 -38.70 -37.31
C GLU A 238 -9.46 -37.95 -36.00
N THR A 239 -10.74 -37.88 -35.60
CA THR A 239 -11.26 -36.97 -34.56
C THR A 239 -11.49 -37.65 -33.20
N ASN A 240 -10.71 -38.68 -32.87
CA ASN A 240 -10.94 -39.57 -31.71
C ASN A 240 -9.62 -39.98 -30.99
N PHE A 241 -8.59 -39.13 -31.01
CA PHE A 241 -7.33 -39.40 -30.32
C PHE A 241 -7.24 -38.62 -28.99
N GLN A 242 -6.63 -39.22 -27.97
CA GLN A 242 -6.34 -38.53 -26.71
C GLN A 242 -5.06 -37.69 -26.87
N ILE A 243 -5.09 -36.44 -26.38
CA ILE A 243 -3.94 -35.54 -26.50
C ILE A 243 -2.86 -35.92 -25.49
N THR A 244 -1.70 -36.31 -26.01
CA THR A 244 -0.47 -36.52 -25.24
C THR A 244 0.37 -35.25 -25.24
N ASP A 245 1.28 -35.13 -24.27
CA ASP A 245 2.25 -34.03 -24.22
C ASP A 245 3.12 -33.96 -25.47
N SER A 246 3.47 -35.12 -26.05
CA SER A 246 4.17 -35.20 -27.33
C SER A 246 3.38 -34.64 -28.52
N PHE A 247 2.06 -34.87 -28.58
CA PHE A 247 1.21 -34.30 -29.62
C PHE A 247 1.07 -32.79 -29.45
N MET A 248 0.75 -32.34 -28.23
CA MET A 248 0.64 -30.92 -27.88
C MET A 248 1.93 -30.17 -28.25
N VAL A 249 3.09 -30.74 -27.90
CA VAL A 249 4.40 -30.12 -28.16
C VAL A 249 4.72 -30.03 -29.66
N GLU A 250 4.39 -31.04 -30.48
CA GLU A 250 4.60 -30.90 -31.93
C GLU A 250 3.59 -29.90 -32.55
N MET A 251 2.33 -29.89 -32.13
CA MET A 251 1.35 -28.92 -32.62
C MET A 251 1.70 -27.47 -32.23
N LEU A 252 2.22 -27.26 -31.01
CA LEU A 252 2.81 -25.98 -30.58
C LEU A 252 3.99 -25.57 -31.47
N LYS A 253 4.90 -26.51 -31.78
CA LYS A 253 6.05 -26.28 -32.68
C LYS A 253 5.60 -25.78 -34.05
N ASP A 254 4.51 -26.34 -34.57
CA ASP A 254 3.99 -26.01 -35.90
C ASP A 254 3.26 -24.65 -35.90
N ILE A 255 2.56 -24.29 -34.81
CA ILE A 255 2.03 -22.93 -34.59
C ILE A 255 3.19 -21.90 -34.51
N PHE A 256 4.26 -22.20 -33.76
CA PHE A 256 5.41 -21.29 -33.67
C PHE A 256 6.18 -21.17 -35.00
N ALA A 257 6.16 -22.20 -35.85
CA ALA A 257 6.70 -22.14 -37.20
C ALA A 257 5.84 -21.24 -38.10
N MET A 258 4.50 -21.37 -38.04
CA MET A 258 3.54 -20.50 -38.75
C MET A 258 3.69 -19.02 -38.36
N LYS A 259 4.03 -18.73 -37.09
CA LYS A 259 4.24 -17.36 -36.57
C LYS A 259 5.69 -16.86 -36.64
N SER A 260 6.60 -17.63 -37.23
CA SER A 260 8.00 -17.22 -37.38
C SER A 260 8.19 -16.25 -38.54
N THR A 261 8.88 -15.13 -38.30
CA THR A 261 9.28 -14.18 -39.34
C THR A 261 10.50 -14.65 -40.14
N VAL A 262 11.15 -15.76 -39.75
CA VAL A 262 12.33 -16.31 -40.44
C VAL A 262 12.16 -17.84 -40.62
N PRO A 263 11.93 -18.33 -41.86
CA PRO A 263 11.71 -19.75 -42.13
C PRO A 263 12.78 -20.66 -41.51
N GLY A 264 12.32 -21.74 -40.86
CA GLY A 264 13.19 -22.71 -40.18
C GLY A 264 13.82 -22.23 -38.86
N LYS A 265 13.63 -20.97 -38.44
CA LYS A 265 13.89 -20.52 -37.07
C LYS A 265 12.60 -20.50 -36.27
N MET A 266 12.75 -20.66 -34.96
CA MET A 266 11.66 -20.56 -33.98
C MET A 266 11.71 -19.17 -33.31
N PRO A 267 10.57 -18.46 -33.15
CA PRO A 267 10.48 -17.15 -32.50
C PRO A 267 10.73 -17.22 -30.98
N LEU A 268 10.92 -16.05 -30.36
CA LEU A 268 10.89 -15.90 -28.91
C LEU A 268 9.43 -15.77 -28.46
N VAL A 269 8.93 -16.72 -27.66
CA VAL A 269 7.50 -16.85 -27.35
C VAL A 269 7.22 -16.58 -25.87
N LEU A 270 6.22 -15.74 -25.60
CA LEU A 270 5.59 -15.59 -24.29
C LEU A 270 4.25 -16.34 -24.27
N ILE A 271 3.99 -17.10 -23.21
CA ILE A 271 2.69 -17.75 -22.95
C ILE A 271 2.18 -17.27 -21.58
N VAL A 272 1.14 -16.44 -21.60
CA VAL A 272 0.45 -15.92 -20.41
C VAL A 272 -0.81 -16.74 -20.13
N LEU A 273 -0.91 -17.28 -18.92
CA LEU A 273 -2.05 -18.06 -18.44
C LEU A 273 -2.65 -17.38 -17.20
N ASP A 274 -3.85 -16.81 -17.32
CA ASP A 274 -4.50 -16.07 -16.23
C ASP A 274 -5.50 -16.94 -15.44
N GLU A 275 -5.55 -16.73 -14.12
CA GLU A 275 -6.36 -17.44 -13.12
C GLU A 275 -6.10 -18.96 -13.00
N VAL A 276 -4.83 -19.37 -13.19
CA VAL A 276 -4.39 -20.78 -13.10
C VAL A 276 -4.77 -21.43 -11.77
N GLN A 277 -4.58 -20.73 -10.64
CA GLN A 277 -4.99 -21.25 -9.33
C GLN A 277 -6.50 -21.52 -9.23
N SER A 278 -7.34 -20.63 -9.76
CA SER A 278 -8.81 -20.79 -9.72
C SER A 278 -9.25 -21.99 -10.56
N TYR A 279 -8.64 -22.19 -11.73
CA TYR A 279 -8.88 -23.35 -12.58
C TYR A 279 -8.50 -24.67 -11.89
N LEU A 280 -7.32 -24.73 -11.25
CA LEU A 280 -6.80 -25.96 -10.63
C LEU A 280 -7.44 -26.32 -9.28
N THR A 281 -8.11 -25.37 -8.61
CA THR A 281 -8.73 -25.60 -7.29
C THR A 281 -10.23 -25.92 -7.33
N LEU A 282 -10.90 -25.71 -8.47
CA LEU A 282 -12.33 -25.97 -8.67
C LEU A 282 -12.60 -27.34 -9.34
N GLY A 283 -12.09 -28.43 -8.77
CA GLY A 283 -12.29 -29.78 -9.31
C GLY A 283 -11.57 -30.88 -8.52
N GLU A 284 -11.25 -31.99 -9.19
CA GLU A 284 -10.42 -33.09 -8.66
C GLU A 284 -8.93 -32.67 -8.62
N GLY A 285 -8.64 -31.72 -7.72
CA GLY A 285 -7.45 -30.85 -7.71
C GLY A 285 -6.09 -31.49 -7.39
N SER A 286 -5.84 -32.72 -7.81
CA SER A 286 -4.50 -33.31 -7.88
C SER A 286 -4.11 -33.73 -9.29
N GLU A 287 -4.95 -34.47 -10.03
CA GLU A 287 -4.57 -34.96 -11.36
C GLU A 287 -4.44 -33.83 -12.39
N GLY A 288 -5.28 -32.79 -12.27
CA GLY A 288 -5.14 -31.56 -13.06
C GLY A 288 -3.91 -30.72 -12.68
N LEU A 289 -3.40 -30.83 -11.45
CA LEU A 289 -2.16 -30.15 -11.05
C LEU A 289 -0.95 -30.86 -11.66
N ASP A 290 -0.85 -32.17 -11.45
CA ASP A 290 0.27 -32.98 -11.93
C ASP A 290 0.35 -32.91 -13.47
N THR A 291 -0.79 -32.94 -14.17
CA THR A 291 -0.87 -32.72 -15.63
C THR A 291 -0.41 -31.33 -16.07
N PHE A 292 -0.67 -30.28 -15.27
CA PHE A 292 -0.22 -28.92 -15.59
C PHE A 292 1.30 -28.77 -15.39
N GLU A 293 1.89 -29.42 -14.38
CA GLU A 293 3.35 -29.49 -14.24
C GLU A 293 4.01 -30.21 -15.43
N ASP A 294 3.44 -31.36 -15.86
CA ASP A 294 3.91 -32.11 -17.03
C ASP A 294 3.89 -31.28 -18.32
N VAL A 295 2.83 -30.49 -18.54
CA VAL A 295 2.70 -29.58 -19.70
C VAL A 295 3.84 -28.56 -19.74
N VAL A 296 4.12 -27.89 -18.61
CA VAL A 296 5.21 -26.90 -18.52
C VAL A 296 6.57 -27.58 -18.68
N GLU A 297 6.80 -28.71 -18.00
CA GLU A 297 8.07 -29.44 -18.06
C GLU A 297 8.35 -30.01 -19.47
N ALA A 298 7.34 -30.51 -20.18
CA ALA A 298 7.46 -31.00 -21.56
C ALA A 298 7.80 -29.86 -22.54
N CYS A 299 7.14 -28.70 -22.42
CA CYS A 299 7.43 -27.54 -23.25
C CYS A 299 8.85 -26.99 -22.99
N SER A 300 9.22 -26.77 -21.73
CA SER A 300 10.56 -26.30 -21.36
C SER A 300 11.68 -27.24 -21.85
N LYS A 301 11.46 -28.57 -21.83
CA LYS A 301 12.42 -29.55 -22.37
C LYS A 301 12.55 -29.51 -23.90
N ARG A 302 11.45 -29.33 -24.66
CA ARG A 302 11.50 -29.36 -26.13
C ARG A 302 12.00 -28.04 -26.72
N PHE A 303 11.57 -26.92 -26.16
CA PHE A 303 11.80 -25.58 -26.71
C PHE A 303 12.94 -24.81 -26.03
N SER A 304 13.48 -25.36 -24.94
CA SER A 304 14.61 -24.82 -24.16
C SER A 304 14.32 -23.40 -23.64
N SER A 305 15.26 -22.47 -23.81
CA SER A 305 15.19 -21.09 -23.33
C SER A 305 14.21 -20.17 -24.07
N LYS A 306 13.60 -20.60 -25.17
CA LYS A 306 12.90 -19.70 -26.11
C LYS A 306 11.41 -19.48 -25.82
N ILE A 307 10.88 -20.15 -24.81
CA ILE A 307 9.48 -19.97 -24.35
C ILE A 307 9.49 -19.56 -22.89
N LEU A 308 8.82 -18.46 -22.59
CA LEU A 308 8.53 -18.01 -21.24
C LEU A 308 7.06 -18.33 -20.91
N PHE A 309 6.82 -19.14 -19.88
CA PHE A 309 5.50 -19.28 -19.27
C PHE A 309 5.35 -18.27 -18.13
N VAL A 310 4.23 -17.56 -18.09
CA VAL A 310 3.83 -16.66 -17.00
C VAL A 310 2.43 -17.03 -16.56
N ALA A 311 2.26 -17.36 -15.28
CA ALA A 311 1.00 -17.82 -14.70
C ALA A 311 0.58 -16.96 -13.50
N THR A 312 -0.72 -16.72 -13.30
CA THR A 312 -1.23 -15.90 -12.19
C THR A 312 -1.94 -16.70 -11.10
N GLY A 313 -1.79 -16.27 -9.84
CA GLY A 313 -2.42 -16.87 -8.66
C GLY A 313 -2.66 -15.88 -7.52
N GLN A 314 -3.24 -16.37 -6.42
CA GLN A 314 -3.46 -15.59 -5.19
C GLN A 314 -2.32 -15.80 -4.19
N ASP A 315 -2.17 -14.91 -3.20
CA ASP A 315 -1.17 -15.07 -2.12
C ASP A 315 -1.44 -16.20 -1.13
N ALA A 316 -2.68 -16.73 -1.10
CA ALA A 316 -3.14 -17.70 -0.09
C ALA A 316 -2.57 -19.14 -0.24
N LEU A 317 -1.35 -19.26 -0.78
CA LEU A 317 -0.66 -20.51 -1.13
C LEU A 317 -0.16 -21.25 0.12
N GLU A 318 0.28 -20.52 1.16
CA GLU A 318 0.79 -21.11 2.40
C GLU A 318 -0.23 -22.02 3.13
N ALA A 319 -1.52 -21.73 2.97
CA ALA A 319 -2.60 -22.50 3.59
C ALA A 319 -2.85 -23.87 2.92
N ASN A 320 -2.36 -24.10 1.69
CA ASN A 320 -2.69 -25.27 0.90
C ASN A 320 -1.45 -26.03 0.38
N LYS A 321 -1.18 -27.19 0.97
CA LYS A 321 -0.08 -28.11 0.63
C LYS A 321 -0.05 -28.58 -0.84
N ILE A 322 -1.18 -28.49 -1.55
CA ILE A 322 -1.26 -28.81 -2.98
C ILE A 322 -0.57 -27.71 -3.79
N LEU A 323 -0.86 -26.45 -3.50
CA LEU A 323 -0.35 -25.29 -4.24
C LEU A 323 1.13 -25.00 -3.95
N GLN A 324 1.63 -25.36 -2.77
CA GLN A 324 3.07 -25.30 -2.43
C GLN A 324 3.96 -26.14 -3.37
N ARG A 325 3.43 -27.18 -4.04
CA ARG A 325 4.19 -27.95 -5.04
C ARG A 325 4.48 -27.14 -6.29
N LEU A 326 3.47 -26.41 -6.77
CA LEU A 326 3.54 -25.62 -8.00
C LEU A 326 4.52 -24.45 -7.86
N GLN A 327 4.61 -23.82 -6.68
CA GLN A 327 5.68 -22.85 -6.37
C GLN A 327 7.09 -23.46 -6.52
N GLY A 328 7.25 -24.77 -6.31
CA GLY A 328 8.50 -25.50 -6.56
C GLY A 328 8.87 -25.66 -8.04
N ARG A 329 7.93 -25.41 -8.96
CA ARG A 329 8.17 -25.42 -10.42
C ARG A 329 8.37 -24.01 -10.98
N PHE A 330 7.57 -23.06 -10.52
CA PHE A 330 7.68 -21.65 -10.89
C PHE A 330 8.78 -20.96 -10.08
N SER A 331 10.02 -21.13 -10.54
CA SER A 331 11.23 -20.69 -9.85
C SER A 331 11.49 -19.17 -9.84
N LEU A 332 10.66 -18.38 -10.53
CA LEU A 332 10.60 -16.92 -10.39
C LEU A 332 9.20 -16.51 -9.90
N ASP A 333 9.11 -15.95 -8.69
CA ASP A 333 7.87 -15.42 -8.12
C ASP A 333 7.86 -13.89 -8.17
N VAL A 334 6.71 -13.32 -8.49
CA VAL A 334 6.47 -11.88 -8.67
C VAL A 334 5.26 -11.48 -7.81
N PRO A 335 5.47 -11.16 -6.52
CA PRO A 335 4.41 -10.72 -5.63
C PRO A 335 4.02 -9.26 -5.88
N LEU A 336 2.72 -8.97 -5.76
CA LEU A 336 2.15 -7.62 -5.87
C LEU A 336 1.62 -7.15 -4.52
N GLU A 337 2.28 -6.13 -3.94
CA GLU A 337 2.03 -5.61 -2.61
C GLU A 337 0.77 -4.70 -2.55
N SER A 338 0.13 -4.60 -1.38
CA SER A 338 -1.01 -3.69 -1.19
C SER A 338 -0.63 -2.21 -1.22
N LYS A 339 0.64 -1.85 -1.00
CA LYS A 339 1.09 -0.44 -1.05
C LYS A 339 1.08 0.15 -2.47
N ASP A 340 1.14 -0.69 -3.50
CA ASP A 340 1.05 -0.24 -4.89
C ASP A 340 -0.35 0.32 -5.22
N VAL A 341 -1.40 -0.09 -4.49
CA VAL A 341 -2.78 0.44 -4.57
C VAL A 341 -2.80 1.96 -4.45
N ASP A 342 -2.14 2.47 -3.40
CA ASP A 342 -2.11 3.89 -3.06
C ASP A 342 -1.38 4.72 -4.10
N VAL A 343 -0.26 4.19 -4.59
CA VAL A 343 0.53 4.83 -5.65
C VAL A 343 -0.29 4.92 -6.94
N VAL A 344 -0.97 3.84 -7.32
CA VAL A 344 -1.84 3.82 -8.51
C VAL A 344 -3.02 4.77 -8.35
N LEU A 345 -3.71 4.78 -7.21
CA LEU A 345 -4.85 5.66 -6.96
C LEU A 345 -4.45 7.16 -7.01
N ARG A 346 -3.33 7.52 -6.36
CA ARG A 346 -2.80 8.89 -6.32
C ARG A 346 -2.24 9.35 -7.67
N GLN A 347 -1.75 8.45 -8.52
CA GLN A 347 -1.22 8.79 -9.85
C GLN A 347 -2.25 8.75 -10.98
N THR A 348 -3.32 7.94 -10.88
CA THR A 348 -4.38 7.85 -11.92
C THR A 348 -5.56 8.79 -11.69
N ILE A 349 -6.21 8.69 -10.52
CA ILE A 349 -7.54 9.29 -10.27
C ILE A 349 -7.40 10.53 -9.39
N LEU A 350 -6.67 10.43 -8.28
CA LEU A 350 -6.59 11.51 -7.29
C LEU A 350 -5.51 12.56 -7.61
N ARG A 351 -4.77 12.38 -8.71
CA ARG A 351 -3.66 13.24 -9.12
C ARG A 351 -4.08 14.72 -9.20
N LYS A 352 -3.41 15.60 -8.47
CA LYS A 352 -3.63 17.05 -8.48
C LYS A 352 -2.85 17.75 -9.57
N LYS A 353 -3.38 18.87 -10.07
CA LYS A 353 -2.59 19.94 -10.70
C LYS A 353 -1.65 20.57 -9.67
N GLU A 354 -0.50 21.07 -10.10
CA GLU A 354 0.45 21.73 -9.21
C GLU A 354 -0.01 23.15 -8.85
N SER A 355 -0.67 23.84 -9.80
CA SER A 355 -1.29 25.15 -9.58
C SER A 355 -2.42 25.16 -8.54
N MET A 356 -3.03 24.00 -8.29
CA MET A 356 -4.20 23.84 -7.41
C MET A 356 -3.87 23.23 -6.05
N LYS A 357 -2.58 22.99 -5.73
CA LYS A 357 -2.18 22.44 -4.42
C LYS A 357 -2.34 23.47 -3.31
N GLU A 358 -1.72 24.63 -3.43
CA GLU A 358 -1.78 25.72 -2.44
C GLU A 358 -3.24 26.15 -2.13
N PRO A 359 -4.13 26.38 -3.12
CA PRO A 359 -5.55 26.63 -2.84
C PRO A 359 -6.32 25.48 -2.16
N LEU A 360 -5.91 24.21 -2.35
CA LEU A 360 -6.49 23.07 -1.64
C LEU A 360 -5.92 22.98 -0.21
N GLU A 361 -4.64 23.26 -0.04
CA GLU A 361 -3.91 23.27 1.23
C GLU A 361 -4.48 24.33 2.17
N GLU A 362 -4.73 25.56 1.71
CA GLU A 362 -5.43 26.60 2.49
C GLU A 362 -6.80 26.14 3.01
N VAL A 363 -7.60 25.45 2.19
CA VAL A 363 -8.93 24.95 2.59
C VAL A 363 -8.83 23.77 3.57
N LEU A 364 -7.83 22.90 3.41
CA LEU A 364 -7.59 21.79 4.32
C LEU A 364 -7.00 22.26 5.67
N GLU A 365 -6.14 23.30 5.68
CA GLU A 365 -5.66 23.93 6.91
C GLU A 365 -6.81 24.59 7.70
N LEU A 366 -7.70 25.32 7.02
CA LEU A 366 -8.92 25.88 7.63
C LEU A 366 -9.81 24.80 8.27
N ALA A 367 -9.86 23.62 7.65
CA ALA A 367 -10.60 22.45 8.15
C ALA A 367 -9.79 21.50 9.05
N SER A 368 -8.53 21.80 9.37
CA SER A 368 -7.64 20.87 10.11
C SER A 368 -8.23 20.40 11.45
N GLY A 369 -8.92 21.29 12.18
CA GLY A 369 -9.62 20.98 13.43
C GLY A 369 -10.92 20.16 13.27
N GLU A 370 -11.49 20.07 12.07
CA GLU A 370 -12.57 19.14 11.73
C GLU A 370 -11.99 17.75 11.41
N ILE A 371 -10.92 17.70 10.60
CA ILE A 371 -10.31 16.45 10.14
C ILE A 371 -9.60 15.70 11.29
N SER A 372 -8.80 16.41 12.10
CA SER A 372 -7.96 15.80 13.16
C SER A 372 -8.76 15.09 14.26
N ARG A 373 -10.03 15.47 14.46
CA ARG A 373 -10.93 14.87 15.45
C ARG A 373 -11.75 13.68 14.93
N HIS A 374 -11.68 13.34 13.64
CA HIS A 374 -12.45 12.24 13.07
C HIS A 374 -12.00 10.88 13.64
N LEU A 375 -12.97 10.12 14.14
CA LEU A 375 -12.79 8.76 14.69
C LEU A 375 -11.87 8.67 15.93
N ASP A 376 -11.79 9.74 16.73
CA ASP A 376 -10.97 9.77 17.95
C ASP A 376 -11.26 8.58 18.90
N GLY A 377 -10.21 8.09 19.56
CA GLY A 377 -10.24 6.89 20.40
C GLY A 377 -10.30 5.55 19.65
N SER A 378 -10.26 5.54 18.31
CA SER A 378 -10.19 4.31 17.49
C SER A 378 -8.83 4.10 16.84
N ASN A 379 -8.54 2.87 16.40
CA ASN A 379 -7.32 2.55 15.65
C ASN A 379 -7.32 3.09 14.21
N LEU A 380 -8.41 3.75 13.76
CA LEU A 380 -8.50 4.39 12.43
C LEU A 380 -8.53 5.93 12.50
N ALA A 381 -8.42 6.52 13.69
CA ALA A 381 -8.34 7.96 13.94
C ALA A 381 -7.30 8.69 13.07
N SER A 382 -7.39 10.02 12.97
CA SER A 382 -6.36 10.82 12.30
C SER A 382 -4.99 10.61 12.94
N GLN A 383 -3.96 10.42 12.11
CA GLN A 383 -2.56 10.20 12.49
C GLN A 383 -1.71 11.40 12.05
N VAL A 384 -0.52 11.58 12.61
CA VAL A 384 0.38 12.67 12.16
C VAL A 384 0.88 12.38 10.75
N GLU A 385 1.09 11.09 10.46
CA GLU A 385 1.43 10.55 9.15
C GLU A 385 0.33 10.75 8.09
N ASP A 386 -0.90 11.12 8.48
CA ASP A 386 -1.95 11.47 7.52
C ASP A 386 -1.74 12.86 6.90
N GLU A 387 -1.06 13.78 7.58
CA GLU A 387 -0.80 15.14 7.09
C GLU A 387 -0.01 15.12 5.77
N GLU A 388 0.97 14.21 5.65
CA GLU A 388 1.78 14.02 4.43
C GLU A 388 0.97 13.51 3.22
N VAL A 389 -0.22 12.94 3.43
CA VAL A 389 -1.02 12.30 2.37
C VAL A 389 -2.43 12.87 2.19
N LEU A 390 -2.91 13.71 3.11
CA LEU A 390 -4.25 14.29 3.12
C LEU A 390 -4.58 15.03 1.80
N LEU A 391 -3.66 15.88 1.33
CA LEU A 391 -3.78 16.62 0.06
C LEU A 391 -3.79 15.69 -1.16
N LEU A 392 -3.09 14.55 -1.08
CA LEU A 392 -2.98 13.57 -2.16
C LEU A 392 -4.21 12.65 -2.24
N ASP A 393 -4.79 12.26 -1.10
CA ASP A 393 -5.95 11.38 -1.02
C ASP A 393 -7.31 12.12 -1.10
N TYR A 394 -7.35 13.44 -0.92
CA TYR A 394 -8.55 14.28 -1.16
C TYR A 394 -9.23 13.95 -2.51
N PRO A 395 -10.57 13.88 -2.63
CA PRO A 395 -11.61 14.12 -1.62
C PRO A 395 -11.95 12.88 -0.75
N LEU A 396 -11.10 11.85 -0.70
CA LEU A 396 -11.25 10.70 0.19
C LEU A 396 -10.29 10.85 1.40
N LEU A 397 -10.82 11.22 2.57
CA LEU A 397 -9.99 11.36 3.77
C LEU A 397 -9.28 10.05 4.15
N PRO A 398 -8.01 10.08 4.62
CA PRO A 398 -7.26 8.87 5.03
C PRO A 398 -7.99 7.99 6.06
N THR A 399 -8.70 8.61 7.01
CA THR A 399 -9.58 7.94 7.99
C THR A 399 -10.69 7.12 7.31
N ARG A 400 -11.35 7.69 6.29
CA ARG A 400 -12.44 7.07 5.53
C ARG A 400 -11.92 5.98 4.58
N LYS A 401 -10.76 6.20 3.99
CA LYS A 401 -10.03 5.21 3.19
C LYS A 401 -9.70 3.96 4.00
N ARG A 402 -9.09 4.12 5.19
CA ARG A 402 -8.85 3.02 6.14
C ARG A 402 -10.14 2.29 6.51
N PHE A 403 -11.23 3.02 6.74
CA PHE A 403 -12.54 2.45 7.07
C PHE A 403 -13.11 1.59 5.92
N TRP A 404 -13.04 2.08 4.68
CA TRP A 404 -13.44 1.32 3.49
C TRP A 404 -12.60 0.05 3.30
N GLU A 405 -11.29 0.10 3.53
CA GLU A 405 -10.42 -1.07 3.47
C GLU A 405 -10.83 -2.14 4.48
N ARG A 406 -11.21 -1.77 5.71
CA ARG A 406 -11.71 -2.74 6.71
C ARG A 406 -13.04 -3.38 6.29
N ILE A 407 -13.95 -2.62 5.70
CA ILE A 407 -15.22 -3.14 5.17
C ILE A 407 -14.95 -4.12 4.02
N LEU A 408 -14.11 -3.75 3.05
CA LEU A 408 -13.78 -4.62 1.91
C LEU A 408 -13.04 -5.90 2.36
N GLN A 409 -12.27 -5.84 3.44
CA GLN A 409 -11.63 -7.01 4.06
C GLN A 409 -12.65 -7.94 4.77
N SER A 410 -13.56 -7.41 5.58
CA SER A 410 -14.47 -8.23 6.40
C SER A 410 -15.67 -8.81 5.64
N VAL A 411 -16.04 -8.16 4.54
CA VAL A 411 -17.04 -8.61 3.57
C VAL A 411 -16.51 -9.75 2.69
N ASP A 412 -15.24 -9.72 2.27
CA ASP A 412 -14.67 -10.73 1.36
C ASP A 412 -14.10 -11.97 2.07
N ARG A 413 -14.95 -12.65 2.83
CA ARG A 413 -14.57 -13.86 3.59
C ARG A 413 -14.20 -15.07 2.71
N GLY A 414 -14.32 -14.95 1.39
CA GLY A 414 -13.98 -16.00 0.42
C GLY A 414 -12.74 -15.70 -0.44
N GLY A 415 -12.15 -14.50 -0.36
CA GLY A 415 -11.03 -14.11 -1.21
C GLY A 415 -11.38 -14.02 -2.71
N MET A 416 -12.64 -13.67 -3.03
CA MET A 416 -13.19 -13.67 -4.39
C MET A 416 -13.65 -12.29 -4.88
N SER A 417 -13.43 -11.21 -4.11
CA SER A 417 -13.84 -9.84 -4.47
C SER A 417 -12.65 -8.95 -4.80
N THR A 418 -12.74 -8.19 -5.89
CA THR A 418 -11.62 -7.38 -6.38
C THR A 418 -11.42 -6.13 -5.52
N GLN A 419 -10.72 -6.23 -4.38
CA GLN A 419 -10.61 -5.16 -3.38
C GLN A 419 -10.04 -3.86 -3.97
N LEU A 420 -8.87 -3.90 -4.64
CA LEU A 420 -8.27 -2.74 -5.32
C LEU A 420 -9.20 -2.15 -6.40
N ARG A 421 -9.79 -2.98 -7.27
CA ARG A 421 -10.73 -2.50 -8.31
C ARG A 421 -11.95 -1.82 -7.69
N ASN A 422 -12.49 -2.38 -6.61
CA ASN A 422 -13.57 -1.75 -5.85
C ASN A 422 -13.09 -0.40 -5.28
N GLN A 423 -11.93 -0.32 -4.66
CA GLN A 423 -11.39 0.92 -4.09
C GLN A 423 -11.13 2.00 -5.16
N LEU A 424 -10.52 1.64 -6.31
CA LEU A 424 -10.35 2.54 -7.47
C LEU A 424 -11.70 3.02 -7.99
N ARG A 425 -12.66 2.11 -8.25
CA ARG A 425 -13.96 2.46 -8.81
C ARG A 425 -14.79 3.31 -7.83
N LEU A 426 -14.87 2.91 -6.56
CA LEU A 426 -15.52 3.69 -5.49
C LEU A 426 -14.96 5.10 -5.38
N THR A 427 -13.64 5.25 -5.47
CA THR A 427 -12.98 6.56 -5.36
C THR A 427 -13.18 7.40 -6.62
N PHE A 428 -13.17 6.79 -7.81
CA PHE A 428 -13.49 7.46 -9.07
C PHE A 428 -14.97 7.88 -9.13
N ASP A 429 -15.89 6.96 -8.86
CA ASP A 429 -17.33 7.21 -8.79
C ASP A 429 -17.64 8.31 -7.76
N GLY A 430 -16.97 8.30 -6.60
CA GLY A 430 -17.07 9.34 -5.58
C GLY A 430 -16.52 10.70 -6.07
N ALA A 431 -15.28 10.74 -6.57
CA ALA A 431 -14.66 11.96 -7.09
C ALA A 431 -15.45 12.57 -8.26
N ARG A 432 -16.10 11.73 -9.08
CA ARG A 432 -17.01 12.11 -10.16
C ARG A 432 -18.38 12.59 -9.65
N THR A 433 -18.90 11.99 -8.59
CA THR A 433 -20.17 12.40 -7.96
C THR A 433 -20.04 13.79 -7.35
N PHE A 434 -18.99 14.01 -6.55
CA PHE A 434 -18.72 15.28 -5.87
C PHE A 434 -17.86 16.24 -6.71
N ALA A 435 -17.80 16.05 -8.03
CA ALA A 435 -16.92 16.80 -8.93
C ALA A 435 -17.34 18.27 -9.11
N ALA A 436 -18.64 18.53 -9.07
CA ALA A 436 -19.24 19.85 -9.30
C ALA A 436 -19.42 20.68 -8.02
N ASP A 437 -19.05 20.13 -6.86
CA ASP A 437 -19.15 20.80 -5.56
C ASP A 437 -17.90 21.65 -5.26
N PRO A 438 -17.99 22.65 -4.36
CA PRO A 438 -16.86 23.47 -3.95
C PRO A 438 -15.73 22.66 -3.29
N VAL A 439 -14.49 23.12 -3.47
CA VAL A 439 -13.33 22.61 -2.72
C VAL A 439 -13.59 22.77 -1.20
N GLY A 440 -13.28 21.71 -0.45
CA GLY A 440 -13.76 21.48 0.91
C GLY A 440 -14.81 20.35 1.00
N THR A 441 -15.42 19.97 -0.13
CA THR A 441 -16.41 18.88 -0.18
C THR A 441 -15.75 17.51 -0.37
N VAL A 442 -15.91 16.61 0.60
CA VAL A 442 -15.33 15.26 0.64
C VAL A 442 -16.35 14.13 0.49
N ILE A 443 -15.88 12.99 -0.02
CA ILE A 443 -16.69 11.77 -0.17
C ILE A 443 -17.05 11.24 1.24
N PRO A 444 -18.35 11.04 1.56
CA PRO A 444 -18.76 10.55 2.87
C PRO A 444 -18.60 9.03 2.95
N ALA A 445 -18.36 8.53 4.15
CA ALA A 445 -17.93 7.15 4.35
C ALA A 445 -19.03 6.11 4.03
N ASP A 446 -20.30 6.49 4.12
CA ASP A 446 -21.45 5.63 3.81
C ASP A 446 -21.65 5.36 2.31
N PHE A 447 -20.99 6.13 1.42
CA PHE A 447 -21.09 5.97 -0.04
C PHE A 447 -20.76 4.54 -0.53
N ILE A 448 -19.89 3.82 0.20
CA ILE A 448 -19.57 2.41 -0.07
C ILE A 448 -20.79 1.48 0.07
N PHE A 449 -21.75 1.78 0.96
CA PHE A 449 -22.98 0.99 1.10
C PHE A 449 -23.82 1.08 -0.17
N THR A 450 -24.08 2.30 -0.66
CA THR A 450 -24.85 2.53 -1.89
C THR A 450 -24.26 1.75 -3.06
N GLN A 451 -22.94 1.86 -3.24
CA GLN A 451 -22.19 1.27 -4.35
C GLN A 451 -21.96 -0.26 -4.26
N GLN A 452 -22.03 -0.85 -3.06
CA GLN A 452 -21.82 -2.29 -2.84
C GLN A 452 -23.10 -3.04 -2.40
N SER A 453 -24.21 -2.35 -2.13
CA SER A 453 -25.52 -2.89 -1.75
C SER A 453 -25.91 -4.17 -2.50
N THR A 454 -25.88 -4.13 -3.84
CA THR A 454 -26.21 -5.27 -4.72
C THR A 454 -25.26 -6.45 -4.54
N TYR A 455 -23.96 -6.19 -4.29
CA TYR A 455 -22.97 -7.22 -4.00
C TYR A 455 -23.17 -7.82 -2.60
N LEU A 456 -23.43 -6.99 -1.59
CA LEU A 456 -23.68 -7.43 -0.20
C LEU A 456 -24.91 -8.34 -0.11
N ILE A 457 -25.98 -8.02 -0.85
CA ILE A 457 -27.20 -8.84 -0.96
C ILE A 457 -26.90 -10.16 -1.70
N ARG A 458 -26.23 -10.10 -2.85
CA ARG A 458 -25.92 -11.30 -3.68
C ARG A 458 -25.10 -12.35 -2.93
N ASN A 459 -24.24 -11.93 -2.00
CA ASN A 459 -23.40 -12.82 -1.19
C ASN A 459 -24.01 -13.16 0.18
N ASN A 460 -25.28 -12.81 0.44
CA ASN A 460 -25.99 -13.03 1.72
C ASN A 460 -25.33 -12.38 2.95
N ILE A 461 -24.57 -11.30 2.75
CA ILE A 461 -23.91 -10.54 3.82
C ILE A 461 -24.87 -9.46 4.37
N LEU A 462 -25.62 -8.82 3.47
CA LEU A 462 -26.75 -7.96 3.79
C LEU A 462 -28.05 -8.69 3.47
N SER A 463 -28.85 -9.03 4.48
CA SER A 463 -30.12 -9.71 4.24
C SER A 463 -31.12 -8.76 3.54
N PRO A 464 -31.98 -9.24 2.62
CA PRO A 464 -32.98 -8.39 1.96
C PRO A 464 -33.90 -7.66 2.94
N LYS A 465 -34.20 -8.26 4.10
CA LYS A 465 -34.99 -7.61 5.18
C LYS A 465 -34.27 -6.41 5.79
N ILE A 466 -32.96 -6.52 6.04
CA ILE A 466 -32.16 -5.41 6.61
C ILE A 466 -31.99 -4.29 5.57
N TYR A 467 -31.74 -4.65 4.31
CA TYR A 467 -31.73 -3.68 3.21
C TYR A 467 -33.08 -2.96 3.11
N GLU A 468 -34.20 -3.69 3.12
CA GLU A 468 -35.54 -3.09 3.14
C GLU A 468 -35.78 -2.16 4.34
N SER A 469 -35.31 -2.48 5.55
CA SER A 469 -35.45 -1.59 6.70
C SER A 469 -34.60 -0.32 6.61
N ILE A 470 -33.43 -0.37 5.94
CA ILE A 470 -32.59 0.80 5.68
C ILE A 470 -33.24 1.65 4.58
N SER A 471 -33.59 1.06 3.44
CA SER A 471 -34.15 1.79 2.29
C SER A 471 -35.52 2.42 2.53
N LYS A 472 -36.32 1.91 3.49
CA LYS A 472 -37.64 2.48 3.82
C LYS A 472 -37.57 3.77 4.65
N GLU A 473 -36.40 4.14 5.15
CA GLU A 473 -36.20 5.41 5.86
C GLU A 473 -36.07 6.60 4.92
N ASP A 474 -35.66 6.39 3.67
CA ASP A 474 -35.66 7.43 2.64
C ASP A 474 -37.10 7.67 2.12
N ASP A 475 -37.76 8.65 2.74
CA ASP A 475 -39.05 9.18 2.32
C ASP A 475 -38.95 10.33 1.30
N GLY A 476 -37.74 10.59 0.77
CA GLY A 476 -37.45 11.68 -0.15
C GLY A 476 -37.26 13.06 0.50
N THR A 477 -37.32 13.16 1.84
CA THR A 477 -36.92 14.38 2.57
C THR A 477 -35.44 14.32 2.96
N PRO A 478 -34.78 15.47 3.23
CA PRO A 478 -33.40 15.48 3.75
C PRO A 478 -33.23 14.69 5.05
N GLU A 479 -34.22 14.76 5.96
CA GLU A 479 -34.23 13.99 7.22
C GLU A 479 -34.36 12.48 6.97
N GLY A 480 -35.18 12.06 6.00
CA GLY A 480 -35.32 10.65 5.61
C GLY A 480 -34.07 10.10 4.94
N GLN A 481 -33.46 10.87 4.05
CA GLN A 481 -32.16 10.55 3.47
C GLN A 481 -31.09 10.43 4.56
N LEU A 482 -31.05 11.33 5.54
CA LEU A 482 -30.12 11.23 6.66
C LEU A 482 -30.41 10.01 7.56
N ARG A 483 -31.68 9.67 7.86
CA ARG A 483 -32.05 8.43 8.58
C ARG A 483 -31.57 7.18 7.84
N SER A 484 -31.77 7.11 6.52
CA SER A 484 -31.30 6.02 5.67
C SER A 484 -29.77 5.91 5.66
N ARG A 485 -29.05 7.02 5.52
CA ARG A 485 -27.57 7.06 5.60
C ARG A 485 -27.03 6.66 6.97
N ILE A 486 -27.67 7.10 8.07
CA ILE A 486 -27.34 6.66 9.44
C ILE A 486 -27.52 5.14 9.56
N ALA A 487 -28.65 4.59 9.13
CA ALA A 487 -28.93 3.16 9.21
C ALA A 487 -27.96 2.32 8.33
N ALA A 488 -27.64 2.79 7.13
CA ALA A 488 -26.62 2.20 6.27
C ALA A 488 -25.24 2.18 6.93
N LEU A 489 -24.82 3.29 7.54
CA LEU A 489 -23.54 3.40 8.22
C LEU A 489 -23.46 2.54 9.50
N LEU A 490 -24.56 2.41 10.24
CA LEU A 490 -24.68 1.48 11.37
C LEU A 490 -24.49 0.02 10.91
N PHE A 491 -25.02 -0.36 9.74
CA PHE A 491 -24.74 -1.69 9.16
C PHE A 491 -23.25 -1.87 8.81
N LEU A 492 -22.62 -0.85 8.20
CA LEU A 492 -21.20 -0.91 7.82
C LEU A 492 -20.28 -1.05 9.04
N ILE A 493 -20.51 -0.26 10.11
CA ILE A 493 -19.70 -0.33 11.34
C ILE A 493 -19.80 -1.73 11.97
N GLN A 494 -20.97 -2.38 11.94
CA GLN A 494 -21.13 -3.77 12.42
C GLN A 494 -20.34 -4.82 11.62
N GLN A 495 -19.87 -4.51 10.40
CA GLN A 495 -19.00 -5.41 9.64
C GLN A 495 -17.51 -5.21 9.99
N VAL A 496 -17.12 -4.15 10.70
CA VAL A 496 -15.74 -3.92 11.11
C VAL A 496 -15.43 -4.68 12.40
N ASP A 497 -14.24 -5.26 12.50
CA ASP A 497 -13.81 -5.99 13.70
C ASP A 497 -13.67 -5.05 14.90
N GLU A 498 -14.26 -5.44 16.05
CA GLU A 498 -14.30 -4.61 17.28
C GLU A 498 -12.87 -4.27 17.80
N SER A 499 -11.83 -5.02 17.42
CA SER A 499 -10.44 -4.70 17.73
C SER A 499 -9.89 -3.42 17.07
N PHE A 500 -10.59 -2.87 16.07
CA PHE A 500 -10.27 -1.54 15.53
C PHE A 500 -10.83 -0.39 16.37
N GLY A 501 -11.65 -0.66 17.39
CA GLY A 501 -12.13 0.34 18.36
C GLY A 501 -13.15 1.35 17.81
N ILE A 502 -13.69 1.12 16.61
CA ILE A 502 -14.77 1.95 16.04
C ILE A 502 -16.06 1.61 16.79
N ARG A 503 -16.67 2.62 17.41
CA ARG A 503 -17.91 2.49 18.18
C ARG A 503 -19.01 3.28 17.50
N ALA A 504 -20.21 2.71 17.43
CA ALA A 504 -21.35 3.34 16.76
C ALA A 504 -22.02 4.42 17.63
N THR A 505 -21.30 5.50 17.93
CA THR A 505 -21.78 6.67 18.69
C THR A 505 -22.26 7.79 17.76
N PRO A 506 -23.05 8.77 18.26
CA PRO A 506 -23.46 9.92 17.44
C PRO A 506 -22.27 10.73 16.88
N ASP A 507 -21.18 10.84 17.64
CA ASP A 507 -19.95 11.52 17.21
C ASP A 507 -19.30 10.83 16.01
N THR A 508 -19.08 9.51 16.13
CA THR A 508 -18.47 8.69 15.08
C THR A 508 -19.31 8.68 13.81
N LEU A 509 -20.64 8.69 13.93
CA LEU A 509 -21.55 8.79 12.80
C LEU A 509 -21.44 10.16 12.11
N ALA A 510 -21.40 11.27 12.86
CA ALA A 510 -21.28 12.61 12.27
C ALA A 510 -19.95 12.80 11.51
N ASP A 511 -18.84 12.30 12.05
CA ASP A 511 -17.49 12.38 11.42
C ASP A 511 -17.40 11.58 10.11
N LEU A 512 -18.13 10.47 10.02
CA LEU A 512 -18.19 9.62 8.83
C LEU A 512 -19.20 10.13 7.79
N LEU A 513 -20.26 10.84 8.20
CA LEU A 513 -21.32 11.36 7.33
C LEU A 513 -21.03 12.74 6.73
N VAL A 514 -20.19 13.57 7.38
CA VAL A 514 -19.96 14.97 6.96
C VAL A 514 -19.33 15.07 5.57
N THR A 515 -19.92 15.91 4.72
CA THR A 515 -19.45 16.15 3.34
C THR A 515 -18.73 17.48 3.19
N ASP A 516 -19.19 18.56 3.84
CA ASP A 516 -18.54 19.88 3.81
C ASP A 516 -17.62 20.04 5.03
N LEU A 517 -16.31 20.15 4.80
CA LEU A 517 -15.32 20.32 5.86
C LEU A 517 -15.20 21.75 6.38
N VAL A 518 -15.67 22.75 5.62
CA VAL A 518 -15.58 24.17 5.97
C VAL A 518 -16.80 24.59 6.80
N ALA A 519 -17.97 24.01 6.52
CA ALA A 519 -19.12 24.07 7.43
C ALA A 519 -18.93 23.20 8.69
N GLY A 520 -18.19 22.10 8.57
CA GLY A 520 -17.94 21.14 9.66
C GLY A 520 -19.19 20.34 10.05
N SER A 521 -19.07 19.49 11.07
CA SER A 521 -20.18 18.58 11.47
C SER A 521 -21.07 19.07 12.64
N GLU A 522 -21.11 20.37 12.98
CA GLU A 522 -21.91 20.85 14.13
C GLU A 522 -23.41 20.57 13.99
N ASP A 523 -24.02 20.87 12.84
CA ASP A 523 -25.46 20.61 12.64
C ASP A 523 -25.79 19.11 12.58
N LEU A 524 -24.94 18.29 11.94
CA LEU A 524 -25.04 16.83 12.02
C LEU A 524 -24.95 16.33 13.47
N ARG A 525 -24.12 16.94 14.31
CA ARG A 525 -23.99 16.60 15.74
C ARG A 525 -25.22 17.02 16.57
N ARG A 526 -26.08 17.90 16.06
CA ARG A 526 -27.39 18.24 16.63
C ARG A 526 -28.49 17.29 16.12
N GLU A 527 -28.48 16.96 14.83
CA GLU A 527 -29.52 16.15 14.17
C GLU A 527 -29.38 14.64 14.42
N VAL A 528 -28.18 14.07 14.29
CA VAL A 528 -27.92 12.63 14.43
C VAL A 528 -28.46 12.06 15.76
N PRO A 529 -28.27 12.70 16.94
CA PRO A 529 -28.86 12.21 18.18
C PRO A 529 -30.40 12.17 18.18
N ILE A 530 -31.06 13.10 17.47
CA ILE A 530 -32.54 13.15 17.37
C ILE A 530 -33.03 11.99 16.51
N LEU A 531 -32.43 11.81 15.34
CA LEU A 531 -32.79 10.75 14.39
C LEU A 531 -32.47 9.35 14.94
N LEU A 532 -31.38 9.19 15.70
CA LEU A 532 -31.06 7.92 16.39
C LEU A 532 -32.09 7.56 17.47
N ASN A 533 -32.66 8.55 18.16
CA ASN A 533 -33.71 8.28 19.15
C ASN A 533 -35.03 7.89 18.47
N ASP A 534 -35.43 8.57 17.39
CA ASP A 534 -36.60 8.18 16.58
C ASP A 534 -36.46 6.77 15.98
N LEU A 535 -35.31 6.44 15.37
CA LEU A 535 -35.01 5.08 14.87
C LEU A 535 -35.03 4.02 15.99
N HIS A 536 -34.70 4.40 17.23
CA HIS A 536 -34.75 3.51 18.39
C HIS A 536 -36.18 3.31 18.91
N ASP A 537 -36.95 4.39 19.06
CA ASP A 537 -38.35 4.36 19.50
C ASP A 537 -39.24 3.62 18.48
N ARG A 538 -38.90 3.68 17.18
CA ARG A 538 -39.54 2.89 16.11
C ARG A 538 -39.01 1.45 16.00
N GLY A 539 -38.03 1.05 16.81
CA GLY A 539 -37.53 -0.33 16.89
C GLY A 539 -36.66 -0.80 15.71
N VAL A 540 -36.13 0.13 14.92
CA VAL A 540 -35.21 -0.16 13.80
C VAL A 540 -33.80 -0.46 14.33
N ILE A 541 -33.40 0.24 15.39
CA ILE A 541 -32.08 0.11 16.03
C ILE A 541 -32.22 -0.07 17.55
N ALA A 542 -31.28 -0.81 18.14
CA ALA A 542 -31.15 -1.00 19.58
C ALA A 542 -29.96 -0.22 20.14
N LYS A 543 -30.10 0.33 21.34
CA LYS A 543 -29.02 1.00 22.07
C LYS A 543 -28.35 0.05 23.08
N VAL A 544 -27.02 -0.01 23.07
CA VAL A 544 -26.19 -0.86 23.94
C VAL A 544 -25.14 0.03 24.62
N GLY A 545 -25.44 0.50 25.84
CA GLY A 545 -24.64 1.55 26.46
C GLY A 545 -24.79 2.85 25.68
N ASP A 546 -23.67 3.38 25.18
CA ASP A 546 -23.63 4.59 24.34
C ASP A 546 -23.57 4.30 22.83
N GLU A 547 -23.51 3.01 22.45
CA GLU A 547 -23.51 2.57 21.04
C GLU A 547 -24.91 2.25 20.53
N TYR A 548 -25.12 2.46 19.23
CA TYR A 548 -26.33 2.08 18.50
C TYR A 548 -26.02 0.93 17.53
N ARG A 549 -26.92 -0.05 17.42
CA ARG A 549 -26.74 -1.26 16.58
C ARG A 549 -28.09 -1.58 15.91
N ILE A 550 -28.10 -1.97 14.62
CA ILE A 550 -29.32 -2.47 13.96
C ILE A 550 -29.89 -3.65 14.76
N GLN A 551 -31.21 -3.66 14.96
CA GLN A 551 -31.87 -4.63 15.83
C GLN A 551 -32.27 -5.92 15.09
N THR A 552 -31.99 -7.07 15.70
CA THR A 552 -32.41 -8.40 15.20
C THR A 552 -33.41 -9.05 16.15
N GLU A 553 -34.27 -9.91 15.60
CA GLU A 553 -35.33 -10.61 16.35
C GLU A 553 -34.75 -11.51 17.46
N GLU A 554 -33.68 -12.24 17.16
CA GLU A 554 -32.98 -13.07 18.15
C GLU A 554 -32.34 -12.23 19.27
N GLY A 555 -31.80 -11.04 18.96
CA GLY A 555 -31.21 -10.13 19.96
C GLY A 555 -32.18 -9.75 21.09
N SER A 556 -33.44 -9.51 20.77
CA SER A 556 -34.51 -9.23 21.75
C SER A 556 -34.70 -10.37 22.76
N VAL A 557 -34.60 -11.62 22.28
CA VAL A 557 -34.77 -12.85 23.09
C VAL A 557 -33.58 -13.10 24.00
N TRP A 558 -32.37 -12.62 23.66
CA TRP A 558 -31.22 -12.65 24.56
C TRP A 558 -31.32 -11.56 25.65
N GLU A 559 -31.79 -10.37 25.30
CA GLU A 559 -31.88 -9.24 26.25
C GLU A 559 -32.88 -9.51 27.40
N GLY A 560 -34.09 -10.00 27.09
CA GLY A 560 -35.10 -10.27 28.13
C GLY A 560 -34.67 -11.31 29.17
N ASP A 561 -33.82 -12.26 28.75
CA ASP A 561 -33.27 -13.32 29.59
C ASP A 561 -32.10 -12.82 30.48
N TYR A 562 -31.29 -11.89 29.96
CA TYR A 562 -30.31 -11.14 30.74
C TYR A 562 -30.99 -10.29 31.84
N GLN A 563 -32.00 -9.50 31.48
CA GLN A 563 -32.71 -8.63 32.43
C GLN A 563 -33.38 -9.43 33.56
N LYS A 564 -33.98 -10.59 33.23
CA LYS A 564 -34.53 -11.51 34.23
C LYS A 564 -33.45 -12.02 35.17
N ARG A 565 -32.33 -12.55 34.66
CA ARG A 565 -31.23 -13.02 35.51
C ARG A 565 -30.65 -11.92 36.41
N LYS A 566 -30.62 -10.65 35.95
CA LYS A 566 -30.16 -9.53 36.79
C LYS A 566 -31.09 -9.27 37.98
N ALA A 567 -32.40 -9.35 37.78
CA ALA A 567 -33.37 -9.26 38.87
C ALA A 567 -33.21 -10.43 39.88
N ASP A 568 -33.10 -11.66 39.39
CA ASP A 568 -32.91 -12.85 40.21
C ASP A 568 -31.58 -12.80 41.02
N ALA A 569 -30.49 -12.37 40.38
CA ALA A 569 -29.18 -12.22 41.03
C ALA A 569 -29.18 -11.12 42.11
N ARG A 570 -29.82 -9.97 41.84
CA ARG A 570 -29.93 -8.84 42.79
C ARG A 570 -30.73 -9.19 44.06
N ALA A 571 -31.57 -10.23 44.01
CA ALA A 571 -32.32 -10.74 45.15
C ALA A 571 -31.53 -11.75 46.04
N SER A 572 -30.39 -12.27 45.57
CA SER A 572 -29.59 -13.26 46.31
C SER A 572 -28.43 -12.64 47.09
N ASP A 573 -28.72 -12.12 48.28
CA ASP A 573 -27.72 -11.51 49.16
C ASP A 573 -26.52 -12.43 49.46
N THR A 574 -26.76 -13.75 49.59
CA THR A 574 -25.70 -14.75 49.83
C THR A 574 -24.74 -14.87 48.64
N SER A 575 -25.26 -14.85 47.41
CA SER A 575 -24.43 -14.92 46.18
C SER A 575 -23.58 -13.66 46.03
N ILE A 576 -24.19 -12.50 46.31
CA ILE A 576 -23.51 -11.19 46.25
C ILE A 576 -22.43 -11.10 47.34
N MET A 577 -22.69 -11.59 48.56
CA MET A 577 -21.72 -11.62 49.65
C MET A 577 -20.46 -12.39 49.26
N PHE A 578 -20.61 -13.62 48.76
CA PHE A 578 -19.48 -14.45 48.36
C PHE A 578 -18.67 -13.82 47.21
N ARG A 579 -19.35 -13.32 46.17
CA ARG A 579 -18.70 -12.69 45.01
C ARG A 579 -18.00 -11.38 45.38
N ARG A 580 -18.58 -10.58 46.29
CA ARG A 580 -17.94 -9.38 46.89
C ARG A 580 -16.64 -9.74 47.59
N ASP A 581 -16.64 -10.75 48.46
CA ASP A 581 -15.47 -11.10 49.26
C ASP A 581 -14.35 -11.73 48.40
N GLU A 582 -14.73 -12.47 47.36
CA GLU A 582 -13.82 -12.94 46.30
C GLU A 582 -13.18 -11.76 45.54
N ILE A 583 -13.97 -10.77 45.10
CA ILE A 583 -13.49 -9.56 44.39
C ILE A 583 -12.54 -8.77 45.29
N LEU A 584 -12.94 -8.44 46.52
CA LEU A 584 -12.12 -7.64 47.46
C LEU A 584 -10.81 -8.37 47.83
N LYS A 585 -10.85 -9.70 48.01
CA LYS A 585 -9.65 -10.51 48.24
C LYS A 585 -8.72 -10.53 47.03
N THR A 586 -9.27 -10.68 45.82
CA THR A 586 -8.50 -10.68 44.57
C THR A 586 -7.87 -9.32 44.31
N PHE A 587 -8.60 -8.23 44.56
CA PHE A 587 -8.12 -6.86 44.46
C PHE A 587 -7.02 -6.57 45.49
N ALA A 588 -7.18 -7.02 46.74
CA ALA A 588 -6.13 -6.92 47.75
C ALA A 588 -4.86 -7.69 47.33
N ASN A 589 -4.99 -8.94 46.87
CA ASN A 589 -3.86 -9.73 46.35
C ASN A 589 -3.15 -9.01 45.17
N LYS A 590 -3.90 -8.53 44.17
CA LYS A 590 -3.41 -7.76 42.99
C LYS A 590 -2.55 -6.55 43.40
N HIS A 591 -2.83 -5.93 44.56
CA HIS A 591 -2.05 -4.84 45.14
C HIS A 591 -0.92 -5.28 46.10
N LEU A 592 -1.07 -6.39 46.82
CA LEU A 592 -0.15 -6.83 47.87
C LEU A 592 0.92 -7.82 47.39
N GLU A 593 0.63 -8.68 46.41
CA GLU A 593 1.61 -9.61 45.79
C GLU A 593 2.77 -8.86 45.13
N ARG A 594 2.53 -7.61 44.69
CA ARG A 594 3.53 -6.72 44.10
C ARG A 594 4.38 -5.96 45.13
N LEU A 595 4.08 -6.07 46.43
CA LEU A 595 4.85 -5.41 47.50
C LEU A 595 6.16 -6.15 47.81
N THR A 596 7.20 -5.79 47.06
CA THR A 596 8.57 -6.10 47.44
C THR A 596 9.02 -5.18 48.59
N LEU A 597 8.94 -5.68 49.84
CA LEU A 597 9.61 -5.03 50.96
C LEU A 597 11.09 -5.34 50.91
N ALA A 598 11.89 -4.28 50.95
CA ALA A 598 13.34 -4.34 50.91
C ALA A 598 13.85 -3.40 52.00
N GLN A 599 14.46 -3.95 53.04
CA GLN A 599 14.98 -3.11 54.11
C GLN A 599 16.21 -2.37 53.60
N GLY A 600 16.12 -1.04 53.64
CA GLY A 600 17.24 -0.13 53.49
C GLY A 600 17.87 -0.03 52.10
N GLU A 601 18.97 0.71 52.02
CA GLU A 601 19.77 0.92 50.80
C GLU A 601 20.22 -0.40 50.18
N SER A 602 20.68 -1.34 51.00
CA SER A 602 21.12 -2.68 50.59
C SER A 602 20.01 -3.56 50.00
N LYS A 603 18.74 -3.10 50.06
CA LYS A 603 17.55 -3.78 49.54
C LYS A 603 17.40 -5.22 50.04
N THR A 604 17.71 -5.47 51.31
CA THR A 604 17.59 -6.82 51.87
C THR A 604 16.12 -7.25 51.91
N PRO A 605 15.72 -8.33 51.22
CA PRO A 605 14.30 -8.68 51.09
C PRO A 605 13.67 -9.06 52.43
N ARG A 606 12.46 -8.58 52.67
CA ARG A 606 11.62 -8.90 53.84
C ARG A 606 10.24 -9.36 53.35
N GLY A 607 9.61 -10.30 54.07
CA GLY A 607 8.31 -10.85 53.70
C GLY A 607 7.13 -10.17 54.42
N ILE A 608 5.98 -10.16 53.78
CA ILE A 608 4.66 -9.89 54.39
C ILE A 608 3.92 -11.23 54.54
N GLU A 609 3.13 -11.39 55.60
CA GLU A 609 2.23 -12.52 55.80
C GLU A 609 0.79 -11.99 55.97
N SER A 610 0.00 -12.05 54.89
CA SER A 610 -1.34 -11.45 54.82
C SER A 610 -2.44 -12.42 55.24
N THR A 611 -3.32 -11.97 56.14
CA THR A 611 -4.46 -12.73 56.70
C THR A 611 -5.76 -11.97 56.43
N TYR A 612 -6.72 -12.62 55.77
CA TYR A 612 -7.96 -12.00 55.27
C TYR A 612 -9.20 -12.49 56.02
N PHE A 613 -10.14 -11.57 56.32
CA PHE A 613 -11.54 -11.84 56.66
C PHE A 613 -11.73 -12.98 57.68
N THR A 614 -11.03 -12.85 58.81
CA THR A 614 -11.08 -13.79 59.94
C THR A 614 -10.93 -13.04 61.25
N SER A 615 -11.58 -13.55 62.29
CA SER A 615 -11.50 -13.07 63.68
C SER A 615 -10.26 -13.56 64.42
N GLN A 616 -9.49 -14.51 63.86
CA GLN A 616 -8.28 -15.03 64.49
C GLN A 616 -7.06 -14.12 64.23
N LYS A 617 -6.42 -13.66 65.31
CA LYS A 617 -5.21 -12.84 65.27
C LYS A 617 -3.97 -13.63 64.75
N PRO A 618 -3.15 -13.08 63.84
CA PRO A 618 -1.91 -13.71 63.38
C PRO A 618 -0.77 -13.78 64.43
N GLU A 619 0.18 -14.69 64.22
CA GLU A 619 1.44 -14.77 64.97
C GLU A 619 2.51 -13.80 64.42
N ILE A 620 3.49 -13.43 65.26
CA ILE A 620 4.67 -12.65 64.84
C ILE A 620 5.85 -13.62 64.68
N ARG A 621 6.46 -13.65 63.48
CA ARG A 621 7.56 -14.53 63.11
C ARG A 621 8.68 -13.72 62.43
N SER A 622 9.30 -14.21 61.35
CA SER A 622 10.35 -13.51 60.59
C SER A 622 9.81 -12.53 59.51
N ASN A 623 8.50 -12.54 59.28
CA ASN A 623 7.79 -11.69 58.31
C ASN A 623 6.89 -10.69 59.05
N VAL A 624 6.46 -9.63 58.37
CA VAL A 624 5.50 -8.65 58.91
C VAL A 624 4.08 -9.19 58.75
N PRO A 625 3.31 -9.42 59.84
CA PRO A 625 1.93 -9.86 59.73
C PRO A 625 0.99 -8.69 59.39
N VAL A 626 0.15 -8.88 58.37
CA VAL A 626 -0.87 -7.92 57.90
C VAL A 626 -2.25 -8.55 58.02
N TRP A 627 -3.15 -7.96 58.80
CA TRP A 627 -4.49 -8.50 59.07
C TRP A 627 -5.59 -7.59 58.50
N ILE A 628 -6.38 -8.11 57.55
CA ILE A 628 -7.32 -7.35 56.72
C ILE A 628 -8.76 -7.73 57.03
N ARG A 629 -9.58 -6.74 57.41
CA ARG A 629 -11.00 -6.85 57.76
C ARG A 629 -11.83 -5.75 57.07
N HIS A 630 -13.15 -5.92 56.98
CA HIS A 630 -14.05 -4.97 56.32
C HIS A 630 -15.32 -4.67 57.12
N GLU A 631 -15.96 -3.55 56.81
CA GLU A 631 -17.10 -2.99 57.56
C GLU A 631 -18.38 -3.84 57.50
N TRP A 632 -18.46 -4.82 56.60
CA TRP A 632 -19.55 -5.80 56.57
C TRP A 632 -19.47 -6.84 57.71
N GLU A 633 -18.34 -6.95 58.41
CA GLU A 633 -18.14 -7.87 59.55
C GLU A 633 -17.74 -7.16 60.86
N VAL A 634 -16.84 -6.17 60.79
CA VAL A 634 -16.21 -5.56 61.98
C VAL A 634 -16.18 -4.04 61.83
N THR A 635 -16.55 -3.31 62.88
CA THR A 635 -16.52 -1.83 62.86
C THR A 635 -15.11 -1.26 63.03
N GLU A 636 -14.84 -0.09 62.44
CA GLU A 636 -13.53 0.56 62.53
C GLU A 636 -13.06 0.76 63.98
N GLY A 637 -13.99 1.14 64.87
CA GLY A 637 -13.70 1.36 66.28
C GLY A 637 -13.15 0.13 67.01
N ALA A 638 -13.56 -1.07 66.62
CA ALA A 638 -13.00 -2.32 67.16
C ALA A 638 -11.55 -2.52 66.67
N VAL A 639 -11.32 -2.43 65.34
CA VAL A 639 -9.98 -2.56 64.74
C VAL A 639 -8.98 -1.58 65.35
N LYS A 640 -9.39 -0.31 65.53
CA LYS A 640 -8.57 0.74 66.14
C LYS A 640 -8.26 0.46 67.62
N SER A 641 -9.20 -0.10 68.36
CA SER A 641 -9.02 -0.45 69.78
C SER A 641 -8.07 -1.63 69.95
N GLU A 642 -8.20 -2.65 69.11
CA GLU A 642 -7.28 -3.80 69.07
C GLU A 642 -5.85 -3.37 68.69
N ALA A 643 -5.70 -2.50 67.68
CA ALA A 643 -4.39 -1.97 67.29
C ALA A 643 -3.72 -1.17 68.42
N ALA A 644 -4.48 -0.48 69.27
CA ALA A 644 -3.97 0.24 70.44
C ALA A 644 -3.52 -0.70 71.56
N ALA A 645 -4.27 -1.77 71.84
CA ALA A 645 -3.94 -2.77 72.85
C ALA A 645 -2.64 -3.55 72.54
N GLU A 646 -2.22 -3.56 71.27
CA GLU A 646 -1.06 -4.30 70.77
C GLU A 646 0.31 -3.72 71.20
N GLY A 647 0.37 -2.46 71.64
CA GLY A 647 1.58 -1.80 72.15
C GLY A 647 2.55 -1.27 71.08
N SER A 648 3.35 -0.26 71.46
CA SER A 648 4.20 0.53 70.55
C SER A 648 5.34 -0.23 69.88
N GLU A 649 5.79 -1.35 70.44
CA GLU A 649 6.93 -2.12 69.90
C GLU A 649 6.49 -3.24 68.95
N SER A 650 5.18 -3.51 68.82
CA SER A 650 4.69 -4.60 67.97
C SER A 650 4.87 -4.27 66.48
N PRO A 651 5.34 -5.22 65.65
CA PRO A 651 5.42 -5.08 64.19
C PRO A 651 4.09 -5.38 63.47
N MET A 652 2.99 -5.60 64.20
CA MET A 652 1.71 -5.97 63.58
C MET A 652 1.04 -4.80 62.83
N VAL A 653 0.55 -5.09 61.62
CA VAL A 653 -0.22 -4.17 60.78
C VAL A 653 -1.66 -4.68 60.67
N MET A 654 -2.64 -3.80 60.90
CA MET A 654 -4.07 -4.07 60.76
C MET A 654 -4.67 -3.15 59.69
N VAL A 655 -5.65 -3.66 58.95
CA VAL A 655 -6.25 -2.98 57.79
C VAL A 655 -7.78 -3.07 57.87
N PHE A 656 -8.43 -1.94 57.62
CA PHE A 656 -9.88 -1.80 57.59
C PHE A 656 -10.35 -1.26 56.23
N LEU A 657 -11.26 -1.98 55.57
CA LEU A 657 -11.93 -1.56 54.34
C LEU A 657 -13.35 -1.03 54.65
N PRO A 658 -13.69 0.24 54.31
CA PRO A 658 -15.01 0.81 54.54
C PRO A 658 -16.05 0.32 53.53
N ARG A 659 -17.34 0.44 53.87
CA ARG A 659 -18.47 0.16 52.99
C ARG A 659 -18.89 1.42 52.21
N ILE A 660 -18.30 1.61 51.05
CA ILE A 660 -18.66 2.66 50.08
C ILE A 660 -19.59 2.08 49.00
N ASP A 661 -20.50 2.91 48.48
CA ASP A 661 -21.38 2.68 47.31
C ASP A 661 -22.03 1.29 47.23
N HIS A 662 -22.50 0.83 48.38
CA HIS A 662 -22.97 -0.54 48.59
C HIS A 662 -24.04 -0.99 47.58
N ASP A 663 -25.02 -0.14 47.28
CA ASP A 663 -26.12 -0.47 46.37
C ASP A 663 -25.70 -0.47 44.89
N ALA A 664 -24.75 0.38 44.50
CA ALA A 664 -24.17 0.36 43.15
C ALA A 664 -23.28 -0.88 42.98
N PHE A 665 -22.43 -1.19 43.96
CA PHE A 665 -21.61 -2.40 43.95
C PHE A 665 -22.48 -3.67 43.90
N LYS A 666 -23.64 -3.65 44.60
CA LYS A 666 -24.64 -4.72 44.57
C LYS A 666 -25.27 -4.91 43.18
N ASP A 667 -25.66 -3.83 42.51
CA ASP A 667 -26.30 -3.90 41.19
C ASP A 667 -25.33 -4.30 40.06
N GLU A 668 -24.07 -3.85 40.13
CA GLU A 668 -23.02 -4.24 39.19
C GLU A 668 -22.62 -5.72 39.35
N ILE A 669 -22.47 -6.21 40.58
CA ILE A 669 -22.26 -7.66 40.85
C ILE A 669 -23.47 -8.47 40.36
N GLY A 670 -24.69 -7.96 40.52
CA GLY A 670 -25.90 -8.58 39.96
C GLY A 670 -25.89 -8.65 38.42
N GLY A 671 -25.43 -7.60 37.75
CA GLY A 671 -25.27 -7.57 36.28
C GLY A 671 -24.18 -8.52 35.77
N LEU A 672 -23.04 -8.60 36.46
CA LEU A 672 -21.97 -9.56 36.17
C LEU A 672 -22.48 -11.00 36.22
N LEU A 673 -23.09 -11.40 37.34
CA LEU A 673 -23.64 -12.76 37.55
C LEU A 673 -24.74 -13.10 36.53
N ALA A 674 -25.51 -12.10 36.08
CA ALA A 674 -26.52 -12.28 35.04
C ALA A 674 -25.91 -12.56 33.66
N ALA A 675 -24.90 -11.79 33.25
CA ALA A 675 -24.20 -12.00 31.98
C ALA A 675 -23.44 -13.34 31.95
N GLU A 676 -22.71 -13.67 33.03
CA GLU A 676 -22.08 -15.00 33.22
C GLU A 676 -23.12 -16.14 33.09
N GLY A 677 -24.32 -15.95 33.65
CA GLY A 677 -25.41 -16.92 33.55
C GLY A 677 -25.95 -17.10 32.14
N VAL A 678 -26.23 -16.02 31.40
CA VAL A 678 -26.73 -16.10 30.01
C VAL A 678 -25.72 -16.81 29.10
N ILE A 679 -24.43 -16.44 29.18
CA ILE A 679 -23.37 -16.99 28.33
C ILE A 679 -23.12 -18.49 28.60
N ARG A 680 -23.22 -18.91 29.87
CA ARG A 680 -23.00 -20.31 30.28
C ARG A 680 -24.20 -21.22 29.97
N ASP A 681 -25.42 -20.73 30.20
CA ASP A 681 -26.62 -21.57 30.19
C ASP A 681 -27.25 -21.70 28.79
N ARG A 682 -26.94 -20.81 27.83
CA ARG A 682 -27.41 -20.90 26.45
C ARG A 682 -26.49 -21.76 25.56
N PRO A 683 -27.03 -22.54 24.61
CA PRO A 683 -26.22 -23.23 23.62
C PRO A 683 -25.48 -22.23 22.71
N ALA A 684 -24.39 -22.66 22.10
CA ALA A 684 -23.69 -21.87 21.10
C ALA A 684 -24.62 -21.59 19.89
N PRO A 685 -24.72 -20.33 19.43
CA PRO A 685 -25.64 -19.98 18.35
C PRO A 685 -25.18 -20.58 17.00
N THR A 686 -26.15 -21.02 16.20
CA THR A 686 -25.95 -21.56 14.85
C THR A 686 -26.32 -20.56 13.75
N THR A 687 -26.89 -19.42 14.12
CA THR A 687 -27.32 -18.31 13.27
C THR A 687 -26.34 -17.13 13.39
N PRO A 688 -26.08 -16.36 12.32
CA PRO A 688 -25.31 -15.11 12.40
C PRO A 688 -25.91 -14.12 13.42
N GLU A 689 -27.24 -13.98 13.42
CA GLU A 689 -28.00 -13.11 14.31
C GLU A 689 -27.83 -13.51 15.78
N GLY A 690 -27.81 -14.81 16.07
CA GLY A 690 -27.58 -15.36 17.40
C GLY A 690 -26.13 -15.20 17.86
N GLY A 691 -25.17 -15.26 16.92
CA GLY A 691 -23.77 -14.91 17.18
C GLY A 691 -23.62 -13.45 17.61
N GLN A 692 -24.28 -12.53 16.92
CA GLN A 692 -24.31 -11.12 17.27
C GLN A 692 -25.05 -10.86 18.60
N ALA A 693 -26.15 -11.56 18.85
CA ALA A 693 -26.87 -11.50 20.12
C ALA A 693 -26.03 -11.98 21.32
N ARG A 694 -25.15 -12.98 21.12
CA ARG A 694 -24.18 -13.44 22.12
C ARG A 694 -23.09 -12.38 22.40
N SER A 695 -22.49 -11.82 21.35
CA SER A 695 -21.48 -10.74 21.45
C SER A 695 -21.99 -9.57 22.30
N ASN A 696 -23.25 -9.15 22.11
CA ASN A 696 -23.86 -8.07 22.90
C ASN A 696 -23.90 -8.35 24.42
N ILE A 697 -23.97 -9.62 24.85
CA ILE A 697 -23.91 -10.00 26.28
C ILE A 697 -22.46 -10.11 26.78
N GLU A 698 -21.53 -10.56 25.93
CA GLU A 698 -20.09 -10.60 26.23
C GLU A 698 -19.51 -9.17 26.39
N ALA A 699 -19.99 -8.19 25.60
CA ALA A 699 -19.70 -6.78 25.78
C ALA A 699 -20.23 -6.24 27.13
N LYS A 700 -21.47 -6.60 27.51
CA LYS A 700 -22.04 -6.23 28.83
C LYS A 700 -21.26 -6.81 29.99
N LEU A 701 -20.80 -8.07 29.90
CA LEU A 701 -19.94 -8.71 30.89
C LEU A 701 -18.67 -7.86 31.14
N SER A 702 -17.98 -7.47 30.06
CA SER A 702 -16.78 -6.60 30.13
C SER A 702 -17.08 -5.25 30.79
N GLY A 703 -18.18 -4.60 30.42
CA GLY A 703 -18.60 -3.33 31.03
C GLY A 703 -18.91 -3.43 32.53
N HIS A 704 -19.52 -4.52 32.99
CA HIS A 704 -19.73 -4.79 34.43
C HIS A 704 -18.40 -4.98 35.16
N MET A 705 -17.45 -5.73 34.59
CA MET A 705 -16.11 -5.91 35.17
C MET A 705 -15.37 -4.58 35.37
N GLN A 706 -15.42 -3.68 34.39
CA GLN A 706 -14.76 -2.36 34.48
C GLN A 706 -15.34 -1.49 35.60
N ARG A 707 -16.68 -1.44 35.76
CA ARG A 707 -17.31 -0.66 36.84
C ARG A 707 -17.09 -1.29 38.22
N ILE A 708 -17.05 -2.61 38.31
CA ILE A 708 -16.65 -3.35 39.51
C ILE A 708 -15.21 -3.00 39.94
N ASP A 709 -14.24 -3.01 39.02
CA ASP A 709 -12.84 -2.67 39.33
C ASP A 709 -12.71 -1.20 39.77
N SER A 710 -13.55 -0.29 39.23
CA SER A 710 -13.61 1.13 39.65
C SER A 710 -14.14 1.31 41.08
N ILE A 711 -15.27 0.68 41.42
CA ILE A 711 -15.84 0.75 42.78
C ILE A 711 -14.90 0.08 43.80
N ALA A 712 -14.24 -1.02 43.42
CA ALA A 712 -13.21 -1.63 44.24
C ALA A 712 -12.03 -0.67 44.47
N ALA A 713 -11.53 0.02 43.43
CA ALA A 713 -10.48 1.02 43.58
C ALA A 713 -10.85 2.14 44.57
N GLU A 714 -12.11 2.59 44.59
CA GLU A 714 -12.60 3.58 45.56
C GLU A 714 -12.67 3.04 47.00
N ILE A 715 -13.18 1.81 47.21
CA ILE A 715 -13.15 1.16 48.53
C ILE A 715 -11.72 1.07 49.08
N PHE A 716 -10.75 0.72 48.24
CA PHE A 716 -9.33 0.63 48.65
C PHE A 716 -8.64 2.00 48.80
N LYS A 717 -9.07 3.04 48.06
CA LYS A 717 -8.63 4.43 48.23
C LYS A 717 -8.99 5.00 49.61
N HIS A 718 -10.10 4.56 50.20
CA HIS A 718 -10.56 4.96 51.54
C HIS A 718 -10.21 3.96 52.67
N ALA A 719 -9.43 2.92 52.37
CA ALA A 719 -8.98 1.95 53.36
C ALA A 719 -8.07 2.57 54.43
N ARG A 720 -8.24 2.16 55.69
CA ARG A 720 -7.46 2.67 56.84
C ARG A 720 -6.48 1.61 57.34
N VAL A 721 -5.22 1.99 57.48
CA VAL A 721 -4.13 1.11 57.92
C VAL A 721 -3.64 1.54 59.30
N TYR A 722 -3.62 0.61 60.24
CA TYR A 722 -3.17 0.80 61.62
C TYR A 722 -1.92 -0.03 61.90
N LEU A 723 -0.99 0.53 62.67
CA LEU A 723 0.21 -0.12 63.17
C LEU A 723 0.11 -0.31 64.69
N GLY A 724 0.71 -1.39 65.21
CA GLY A 724 0.77 -1.69 66.64
C GLY A 724 1.11 -0.47 67.51
N GLY A 725 0.27 -0.24 68.52
CA GLY A 725 0.21 1.01 69.30
C GLY A 725 -0.88 1.98 68.84
N GLY A 726 -1.80 1.56 67.96
CA GLY A 726 -2.98 2.33 67.53
C GLY A 726 -2.69 3.44 66.53
N ILE A 727 -1.51 3.43 65.91
CA ILE A 727 -1.02 4.51 65.03
C ILE A 727 -1.63 4.34 63.64
N LEU A 728 -2.44 5.30 63.20
CA LEU A 728 -2.91 5.38 61.81
C LEU A 728 -1.74 5.69 60.86
N VAL A 729 -1.70 5.02 59.70
CA VAL A 729 -0.66 5.17 58.69
C VAL A 729 -1.28 5.56 57.35
N GLU A 730 -1.33 6.85 57.10
CA GLU A 730 -1.90 7.44 55.87
C GLU A 730 -0.85 7.49 54.75
N ASN A 731 -1.27 7.23 53.51
CA ASN A 731 -0.47 7.37 52.29
C ASN A 731 -1.39 7.45 51.06
N ASP A 732 -0.87 7.91 49.92
CA ASP A 732 -1.68 8.25 48.73
C ASP A 732 -2.29 7.04 47.99
N SER A 733 -1.96 5.82 48.43
CA SER A 733 -2.53 4.57 47.92
C SER A 733 -2.55 3.49 48.99
N PHE A 734 -3.49 2.55 48.89
CA PHE A 734 -3.60 1.39 49.77
C PHE A 734 -2.28 0.63 49.95
N ALA A 735 -1.67 0.22 48.83
CA ALA A 735 -0.41 -0.51 48.81
C ALA A 735 0.72 0.34 49.43
N GLY A 736 0.72 1.66 49.20
CA GLY A 736 1.63 2.60 49.84
C GLY A 736 1.42 2.71 51.35
N ALA A 737 0.18 2.68 51.86
CA ALA A 737 -0.13 2.75 53.28
C ALA A 737 0.30 1.48 54.02
N VAL A 738 -0.01 0.30 53.45
CA VAL A 738 0.47 -1.00 53.96
C VAL A 738 2.00 -1.07 53.93
N ARG A 739 2.65 -0.63 52.84
CA ARG A 739 4.11 -0.55 52.75
C ARG A 739 4.71 0.35 53.83
N LYS A 740 4.19 1.59 53.98
CA LYS A 740 4.65 2.58 54.98
C LYS A 740 4.45 2.09 56.43
N ALA A 741 3.43 1.26 56.68
CA ALA A 741 3.25 0.59 57.96
C ALA A 741 4.27 -0.55 58.15
N ALA A 742 4.49 -1.37 57.12
CA ALA A 742 5.42 -2.49 57.18
C ALA A 742 6.90 -2.06 57.25
N ASP A 743 7.29 -0.97 56.57
CA ASP A 743 8.64 -0.38 56.68
C ASP A 743 8.92 0.09 58.13
N ARG A 744 7.92 0.67 58.81
CA ARG A 744 7.99 1.02 60.24
C ARG A 744 8.05 -0.23 61.15
N ALA A 745 7.30 -1.28 60.82
CA ALA A 745 7.36 -2.56 61.51
C ALA A 745 8.74 -3.25 61.38
N ILE A 746 9.36 -3.17 60.21
CA ILE A 746 10.71 -3.69 59.94
C ILE A 746 11.76 -2.92 60.75
N GLN A 747 11.63 -1.59 60.90
CA GLN A 747 12.53 -0.78 61.73
C GLN A 747 12.48 -1.19 63.22
N ARG A 748 11.28 -1.50 63.76
CA ARG A 748 11.11 -2.04 65.12
C ARG A 748 11.80 -3.40 65.29
N MET A 749 11.76 -4.25 64.26
CA MET A 749 12.31 -5.61 64.28
C MET A 749 13.84 -5.68 64.09
N TYR A 750 14.46 -4.72 63.39
CA TYR A 750 15.89 -4.75 63.03
C TYR A 750 16.57 -3.39 63.23
N TYR A 751 16.60 -2.87 64.46
CA TYR A 751 17.05 -1.51 64.77
C TYR A 751 18.56 -1.23 64.57
N ARG A 752 19.41 -2.25 64.36
CA ARG A 752 20.85 -2.06 64.01
C ARG A 752 21.17 -2.34 62.54
N PHE A 753 20.16 -2.41 61.68
CA PHE A 753 20.37 -2.72 60.27
C PHE A 753 21.18 -1.65 59.52
N SER A 754 20.96 -0.37 59.85
CA SER A 754 21.65 0.79 59.26
C SER A 754 23.17 0.75 59.36
N ASP A 755 23.72 0.00 60.33
CA ASP A 755 25.17 -0.17 60.50
C ASP A 755 25.86 -0.85 59.31
N ALA A 756 25.10 -1.56 58.45
CA ALA A 756 25.61 -2.30 57.30
C ALA A 756 24.87 -2.05 55.98
N ASP A 757 24.05 -1.01 55.96
CA ASP A 757 23.06 -0.79 54.92
C ASP A 757 23.58 0.11 53.80
N ALA A 758 24.04 -0.49 52.70
CA ALA A 758 24.50 0.22 51.50
C ALA A 758 24.34 -0.62 50.23
N VAL A 759 24.18 0.03 49.08
CA VAL A 759 24.14 -0.61 47.74
C VAL A 759 25.56 -0.97 47.28
N GLY A 760 25.74 -2.12 46.61
CA GLY A 760 26.94 -2.39 45.80
C GLY A 760 27.98 -3.33 46.42
N TRP A 761 27.68 -3.94 47.57
CA TRP A 761 28.55 -4.93 48.22
C TRP A 761 28.88 -6.17 47.36
N ASP A 762 28.06 -6.48 46.36
CA ASP A 762 28.32 -7.49 45.32
C ASP A 762 29.43 -7.04 44.34
N ARG A 763 29.39 -5.76 43.93
CA ARG A 763 30.38 -5.14 43.05
C ARG A 763 31.70 -4.95 43.76
N VAL A 764 31.64 -4.60 45.05
CA VAL A 764 32.75 -4.61 45.99
C VAL A 764 33.47 -5.97 45.95
N ILE A 765 32.76 -7.08 46.14
CA ILE A 765 33.32 -8.44 46.08
C ILE A 765 33.97 -8.73 44.72
N ASN A 766 33.30 -8.37 43.62
CA ASN A 766 33.80 -8.65 42.28
C ASN A 766 35.02 -7.79 41.89
N ARG A 767 35.04 -6.51 42.27
CA ARG A 767 36.17 -5.58 42.07
C ARG A 767 37.42 -6.03 42.83
N VAL A 768 37.25 -6.42 44.10
CA VAL A 768 38.30 -7.07 44.90
C VAL A 768 38.93 -8.25 44.17
N LYS A 769 38.12 -9.11 43.54
CA LYS A 769 38.61 -10.27 42.77
C LYS A 769 39.33 -9.88 41.49
N GLY A 770 38.95 -8.77 40.87
CA GLY A 770 39.64 -8.16 39.73
C GLY A 770 40.92 -7.40 40.10
N GLY A 771 41.28 -7.30 41.38
CA GLY A 771 42.44 -6.53 41.84
C GLY A 771 42.21 -5.01 41.90
N ASP A 772 40.96 -4.54 41.78
CA ASP A 772 40.62 -3.15 42.09
C ASP A 772 40.73 -2.94 43.60
N LYS A 773 41.78 -2.22 43.99
CA LYS A 773 42.08 -1.92 45.38
C LYS A 773 41.10 -0.91 46.01
N THR A 774 40.26 -0.16 45.27
CA THR A 774 39.34 0.93 45.75
C THR A 774 37.87 0.53 46.01
N PRO A 775 37.53 -0.71 46.40
CA PRO A 775 36.18 -1.23 46.25
C PRO A 775 35.12 -0.45 47.06
N MET A 776 35.47 0.12 48.22
CA MET A 776 34.52 0.81 49.13
C MET A 776 33.83 2.03 48.51
N LYS A 777 34.41 2.66 47.49
CA LYS A 777 33.72 3.74 46.74
C LYS A 777 32.40 3.27 46.12
N GLN A 778 32.21 1.98 45.88
CA GLN A 778 30.94 1.45 45.36
C GLN A 778 29.79 1.49 46.37
N ILE A 779 30.07 1.57 47.68
CA ILE A 779 29.08 1.71 48.76
C ILE A 779 29.01 3.15 49.30
N GLY A 780 29.47 4.14 48.53
CA GLY A 780 29.50 5.55 48.93
C GLY A 780 30.55 5.92 49.98
N PHE A 781 31.40 4.98 50.40
CA PHE A 781 32.39 5.21 51.45
C PHE A 781 33.77 5.51 50.89
N GLU A 782 34.20 6.78 50.97
CA GLU A 782 35.44 7.27 50.37
C GLU A 782 36.63 7.44 51.33
N ARG A 783 36.46 7.08 52.61
CA ARG A 783 37.53 7.10 53.61
C ARG A 783 38.23 5.74 53.71
N GLU A 784 39.31 5.67 54.51
CA GLU A 784 40.03 4.42 54.72
C GLU A 784 39.10 3.30 55.24
N PRO A 785 39.11 2.09 54.64
CA PRO A 785 38.12 1.06 54.90
C PRO A 785 37.90 0.66 56.37
N GLU A 786 38.89 0.83 57.24
CA GLU A 786 38.80 0.61 58.69
C GLU A 786 37.84 1.57 59.44
N GLU A 787 37.55 2.77 58.91
CA GLU A 787 36.59 3.69 59.54
C GLU A 787 35.13 3.24 59.38
N HIS A 788 34.80 2.42 58.38
CA HIS A 788 33.43 2.05 58.05
C HIS A 788 32.75 1.22 59.16
N PRO A 789 31.49 1.48 59.57
CA PRO A 789 30.87 0.80 60.72
C PRO A 789 30.88 -0.73 60.67
N VAL A 790 30.60 -1.33 59.49
CA VAL A 790 30.72 -2.79 59.29
C VAL A 790 32.15 -3.28 59.50
N CYS A 791 33.11 -2.63 58.85
CA CYS A 791 34.52 -2.99 58.92
C CYS A 791 35.06 -2.85 60.34
N LYS A 792 34.66 -1.79 61.04
CA LYS A 792 35.00 -1.49 62.43
C LYS A 792 34.41 -2.48 63.42
N GLU A 793 33.14 -2.87 63.28
CA GLU A 793 32.52 -3.91 64.13
C GLU A 793 33.06 -5.31 63.78
N ILE A 794 33.45 -5.57 62.54
CA ILE A 794 34.15 -6.81 62.12
C ILE A 794 35.57 -6.87 62.71
N LEU A 795 36.38 -5.82 62.56
CA LEU A 795 37.73 -5.69 63.14
C LEU A 795 37.69 -5.85 64.68
N LYS A 796 36.80 -5.11 65.35
CA LYS A 796 36.52 -5.21 66.79
C LYS A 796 36.05 -6.60 67.25
N ARG A 797 35.38 -7.37 66.37
CA ARG A 797 35.04 -8.78 66.61
C ARG A 797 36.18 -9.74 66.27
N LEU A 798 37.21 -9.32 65.56
CA LEU A 798 38.38 -10.10 65.10
C LEU A 798 39.66 -9.85 65.91
N ASN A 799 39.56 -9.29 67.11
CA ASN A 799 40.65 -9.24 68.11
C ASN A 799 41.28 -10.63 68.40
N THR A 800 40.58 -11.72 68.06
CA THR A 800 41.12 -13.08 67.96
C THR A 800 40.68 -13.73 66.64
N PRO A 801 41.44 -14.69 66.09
CA PRO A 801 41.05 -15.37 64.84
C PRO A 801 39.72 -16.13 64.98
N LYS A 802 38.75 -15.84 64.10
CA LYS A 802 37.41 -16.47 64.06
C LYS A 802 37.05 -16.89 62.66
N THR A 803 36.15 -17.87 62.51
CA THR A 803 35.72 -18.32 61.17
C THR A 803 34.60 -17.44 60.60
N GLY A 804 34.60 -17.23 59.28
CA GLY A 804 33.56 -16.42 58.63
C GLY A 804 32.14 -16.95 58.85
N LYS A 805 31.95 -18.25 59.09
CA LYS A 805 30.62 -18.83 59.40
C LYS A 805 30.06 -18.33 60.74
N GLU A 806 30.92 -18.15 61.75
CA GLU A 806 30.54 -17.62 63.07
C GLU A 806 30.20 -16.13 62.97
N VAL A 807 31.02 -15.37 62.22
CA VAL A 807 30.79 -13.94 61.95
C VAL A 807 29.45 -13.72 61.24
N ARG A 808 29.15 -14.47 60.17
CA ARG A 808 27.87 -14.40 59.44
C ARG A 808 26.66 -14.65 60.36
N LYS A 809 26.64 -15.76 61.12
CA LYS A 809 25.46 -16.11 61.95
C LYS A 809 25.19 -15.07 63.06
N ALA A 810 26.22 -14.42 63.58
CA ALA A 810 26.11 -13.40 64.63
C ALA A 810 25.71 -11.99 64.12
N LEU A 811 25.36 -11.86 62.83
CA LEU A 811 24.98 -10.61 62.16
C LEU A 811 23.70 -10.74 61.30
N ASP A 812 23.32 -11.96 60.90
CA ASP A 812 22.07 -12.28 60.16
C ASP A 812 20.80 -12.21 61.05
N ALA A 813 20.96 -12.27 62.39
CA ALA A 813 19.85 -12.26 63.35
C ALA A 813 19.50 -10.86 63.88
N PRO A 814 18.28 -10.62 64.40
CA PRO A 814 17.97 -9.44 65.19
C PRO A 814 18.96 -9.26 66.36
N PRO A 815 19.40 -8.03 66.68
CA PRO A 815 18.92 -6.75 66.16
C PRO A 815 19.56 -6.28 64.84
N PHE A 816 20.51 -7.05 64.29
CA PHE A 816 21.35 -6.65 63.15
C PHE A 816 20.65 -6.91 61.81
N GLY A 817 20.36 -8.18 61.49
CA GLY A 817 19.69 -8.58 60.24
C GLY A 817 20.45 -8.25 58.95
N TRP A 818 21.79 -8.11 59.01
CA TRP A 818 22.63 -7.50 57.98
C TRP A 818 22.73 -8.32 56.66
N PRO A 819 23.00 -7.67 55.51
CA PRO A 819 23.16 -8.36 54.24
C PRO A 819 24.38 -9.30 54.25
N ARG A 820 24.23 -10.52 53.73
CA ARG A 820 25.33 -11.49 53.66
C ARG A 820 26.50 -11.01 52.80
N ASP A 821 26.19 -10.37 51.68
CA ASP A 821 27.20 -9.79 50.79
C ASP A 821 27.86 -8.55 51.42
N ALA A 822 27.24 -7.86 52.38
CA ALA A 822 27.88 -6.79 53.14
C ALA A 822 28.94 -7.34 54.12
N VAL A 823 28.63 -8.44 54.80
CA VAL A 823 29.59 -9.13 55.70
C VAL A 823 30.73 -9.75 54.89
N ASP A 824 30.43 -10.47 53.81
CA ASP A 824 31.45 -11.06 52.93
C ASP A 824 32.25 -9.99 52.19
N GLY A 825 31.59 -8.92 51.75
CA GLY A 825 32.18 -7.77 51.06
C GLY A 825 33.13 -7.01 51.97
N ALA A 826 32.73 -6.66 53.19
CA ALA A 826 33.63 -6.03 54.16
C ALA A 826 34.86 -6.90 54.45
N LEU A 827 34.67 -8.22 54.63
CA LEU A 827 35.79 -9.15 54.78
C LEU A 827 36.70 -9.13 53.54
N MET A 828 36.14 -9.16 52.32
CA MET A 828 36.90 -9.20 51.06
C MET A 828 37.56 -7.89 50.64
N VAL A 829 36.88 -6.74 50.78
CA VAL A 829 37.44 -5.38 50.69
C VAL A 829 38.73 -5.35 51.44
N LEU A 830 38.59 -5.72 52.71
CA LEU A 830 39.67 -5.60 53.61
C LEU A 830 40.74 -6.63 53.20
N VAL A 831 40.41 -7.82 52.63
CA VAL A 831 41.38 -8.83 52.09
C VAL A 831 42.27 -8.34 50.94
N ALA A 832 41.83 -7.43 50.06
CA ALA A 832 42.47 -7.23 48.74
C ALA A 832 43.90 -6.66 48.73
N THR A 833 44.48 -6.34 49.91
CA THR A 833 44.89 -4.93 50.01
C THR A 833 46.10 -4.59 51.03
N GLY A 834 46.16 -4.88 52.36
CA GLY A 834 46.98 -4.20 53.46
C GLY A 834 46.76 -4.01 55.09
N HIS A 835 45.78 -4.00 56.12
CA HIS A 835 44.33 -4.09 56.74
C HIS A 835 43.22 -5.30 57.01
N LEU A 836 42.52 -6.14 56.14
CA LEU A 836 42.30 -7.65 56.19
C LEU A 836 42.96 -8.56 55.02
N LYS A 837 43.14 -9.92 55.05
CA LYS A 837 43.92 -10.81 54.07
C LYS A 837 43.73 -12.27 54.51
N ALA A 838 43.52 -13.31 53.72
CA ALA A 838 43.06 -14.59 54.30
C ALA A 838 44.15 -15.61 54.74
N ARG A 839 43.75 -16.54 55.61
CA ARG A 839 44.35 -17.85 55.87
C ARG A 839 43.29 -18.95 55.78
N PHE A 840 43.55 -20.04 55.08
CA PHE A 840 42.68 -21.21 54.92
C PHE A 840 43.53 -22.47 55.06
N ASN A 841 43.11 -23.46 55.86
CA ASN A 841 43.91 -24.66 56.19
C ASN A 841 45.37 -24.33 56.60
N ASN A 842 45.55 -23.32 57.47
CA ASN A 842 46.84 -22.76 57.90
C ASN A 842 47.77 -22.18 56.82
N LYS A 843 47.34 -22.06 55.55
CA LYS A 843 48.09 -21.35 54.50
C LYS A 843 47.49 -19.96 54.24
N PRO A 844 48.29 -18.93 53.94
CA PRO A 844 47.77 -17.62 53.51
C PRO A 844 47.06 -17.72 52.14
N VAL A 845 46.11 -16.81 51.89
CA VAL A 845 45.21 -16.79 50.73
C VAL A 845 44.93 -15.34 50.32
N SER A 846 45.03 -15.02 49.02
CA SER A 846 44.74 -13.68 48.51
C SER A 846 43.23 -13.39 48.36
N ALA A 847 42.83 -12.14 48.14
CA ALA A 847 41.41 -11.80 48.01
C ALA A 847 40.71 -12.40 46.79
N PRO A 848 41.34 -12.47 45.59
CA PRO A 848 40.74 -13.15 44.45
C PRO A 848 40.39 -14.62 44.72
N GLU A 849 41.23 -15.32 45.49
CA GLU A 849 41.08 -16.74 45.83
C GLU A 849 39.93 -17.05 46.81
N LEU A 850 39.42 -16.03 47.52
CA LEU A 850 38.27 -16.14 48.42
C LEU A 850 36.97 -16.16 47.63
N ASP A 851 36.22 -17.26 47.73
CA ASP A 851 34.86 -17.37 47.19
C ASP A 851 33.83 -17.54 48.33
N LYS A 852 32.54 -17.37 48.01
CA LYS A 852 31.45 -17.36 49.01
C LYS A 852 31.38 -18.63 49.86
N THR A 853 31.99 -19.75 49.43
CA THR A 853 32.06 -21.02 50.17
C THR A 853 33.34 -21.17 51.02
N LYS A 854 34.51 -20.64 50.57
CA LYS A 854 35.75 -20.56 51.36
C LYS A 854 35.72 -19.49 52.44
N ILE A 855 35.09 -18.32 52.21
CA ILE A 855 35.05 -17.19 53.18
C ILE A 855 34.51 -17.63 54.54
N GLY A 856 33.56 -18.57 54.56
CA GLY A 856 33.07 -19.19 55.79
C GLY A 856 34.11 -19.92 56.64
N LYS A 857 35.40 -19.95 56.25
CA LYS A 857 36.50 -20.76 56.79
C LYS A 857 37.90 -20.03 56.89
N ALA A 858 38.07 -18.67 57.03
CA ALA A 858 39.40 -17.91 56.95
C ALA A 858 39.70 -16.57 57.81
N THR A 859 40.97 -15.95 57.86
CA THR A 859 41.50 -14.67 58.62
C THR A 859 42.82 -13.84 58.14
N PHE A 860 43.25 -12.57 58.60
CA PHE A 860 43.51 -11.15 57.93
C PHE A 860 44.43 -9.70 57.86
N GLU A 861 45.02 -9.00 56.76
CA GLU A 861 45.35 -7.44 56.46
C GLU A 861 45.32 -6.49 54.98
N ALA A 862 44.37 -5.52 54.41
CA ALA A 862 43.93 -4.13 53.54
C ALA A 862 44.58 -2.64 52.94
N GLU A 863 44.22 -2.01 51.71
CA GLU A 863 44.67 -0.80 50.74
C GLU A 863 43.62 -0.09 49.66
N ASN A 864 43.96 0.67 48.50
CA ASN A 864 43.13 1.50 47.43
C ASN A 864 43.59 1.76 45.85
N ILE A 865 42.77 1.82 44.69
CA ILE A 865 43.07 2.23 43.17
C ILE A 865 41.99 2.81 42.05
N VAL A 866 41.59 2.15 40.87
CA VAL A 866 41.39 2.76 39.42
C VAL A 866 40.14 2.41 38.40
N LEU A 867 40.21 2.03 37.05
CA LEU A 867 39.31 2.46 35.83
C LEU A 867 38.59 1.42 34.80
N SER A 868 38.11 1.82 33.54
CA SER A 868 37.18 1.11 32.53
C SER A 868 37.12 1.62 30.98
N PRO A 869 36.49 0.97 29.89
CA PRO A 869 36.81 1.25 28.41
C PRO A 869 35.90 1.24 27.05
N MET A 870 34.58 0.89 26.86
CA MET A 870 33.90 0.44 25.54
C MET A 870 33.73 1.34 24.27
N GLU A 871 33.86 2.67 24.30
CA GLU A 871 33.24 3.59 23.29
C GLU A 871 33.87 3.57 21.86
N LYS A 872 35.07 2.98 21.71
CA LYS A 872 35.87 2.93 20.46
C LYS A 872 35.34 2.01 19.34
N VAL A 873 34.25 1.27 19.57
CA VAL A 873 33.66 0.40 18.54
C VAL A 873 32.60 1.15 17.73
N ALA A 874 31.68 1.84 18.40
CA ALA A 874 30.54 2.51 17.76
C ALA A 874 30.92 3.68 16.85
N ALA A 875 32.09 4.31 17.05
CA ALA A 875 32.56 5.39 16.17
C ALA A 875 32.91 4.87 14.76
N ARG A 876 33.60 3.74 14.69
CA ARG A 876 34.02 3.12 13.42
C ARG A 876 32.84 2.58 12.60
N GLU A 877 31.74 2.25 13.27
CA GLU A 877 30.45 1.84 12.66
C GLU A 877 29.65 3.00 12.01
N LEU A 878 30.07 4.25 12.23
CA LEU A 878 29.58 5.41 11.48
C LEU A 878 30.39 5.65 10.20
N TYR A 879 31.72 5.60 10.31
CA TYR A 879 32.62 6.03 9.24
C TYR A 879 32.51 5.17 7.97
N THR A 880 32.16 3.88 8.13
CA THR A 880 31.93 2.95 7.02
C THR A 880 30.72 3.27 6.13
N LYS A 881 29.81 4.20 6.51
CA LYS A 881 28.74 4.71 5.62
C LYS A 881 29.27 5.53 4.44
N PHE A 882 30.53 5.97 4.48
CA PHE A 882 31.21 6.73 3.40
C PHE A 882 32.52 6.06 2.95
N ASP A 883 32.64 4.73 3.11
CA ASP A 883 33.83 3.93 2.72
C ASP A 883 35.17 4.42 3.32
N LEU A 884 35.12 5.12 4.45
CA LEU A 884 36.31 5.59 5.17
C LEU A 884 37.05 4.43 5.84
N PRO A 885 38.40 4.50 5.97
CA PRO A 885 39.16 3.56 6.79
C PRO A 885 38.70 3.62 8.26
N SER A 886 38.92 2.51 8.98
CA SER A 886 38.41 2.32 10.35
C SER A 886 39.43 1.60 11.24
N GLU A 887 40.65 2.15 11.34
CA GLU A 887 41.77 1.54 12.04
C GLU A 887 41.75 1.80 13.55
N PRO A 888 41.95 0.79 14.41
CA PRO A 888 42.02 0.97 15.87
C PRO A 888 43.11 1.98 16.26
N GLY A 889 42.74 3.02 17.00
CA GLY A 889 43.64 4.10 17.40
C GLY A 889 43.62 5.36 16.52
N ARG A 890 42.94 5.37 15.36
CA ARG A 890 42.74 6.57 14.54
C ARG A 890 41.36 7.21 14.69
N GLU A 891 40.60 6.83 15.73
CA GLU A 891 39.17 7.16 15.84
C GLU A 891 38.87 8.67 15.89
N VAL A 892 39.88 9.50 16.21
CA VAL A 892 39.86 10.98 16.26
C VAL A 892 40.19 11.63 14.91
N GLU A 893 40.98 10.97 14.04
CA GLU A 893 41.34 11.48 12.71
C GLU A 893 40.21 11.23 11.70
N GLU A 894 39.69 10.00 11.71
CA GLU A 894 38.57 9.55 10.86
C GLU A 894 37.30 10.39 11.11
N ALA A 895 37.11 10.85 12.36
CA ALA A 895 36.02 11.73 12.79
C ALA A 895 35.91 13.03 11.98
N VAL A 896 37.04 13.58 11.51
CA VAL A 896 37.07 14.87 10.79
C VAL A 896 36.66 14.66 9.33
N GLN A 897 37.18 13.62 8.68
CA GLN A 897 36.87 13.30 7.27
C GLN A 897 35.37 12.99 7.08
N PHE A 898 34.78 12.28 8.04
CA PHE A 898 33.34 11.97 8.07
C PHE A 898 32.45 13.23 8.03
N LEU A 899 32.84 14.32 8.71
CA LEU A 899 32.07 15.58 8.72
C LEU A 899 32.11 16.33 7.37
N ASP A 900 33.17 16.17 6.58
CA ASP A 900 33.27 16.80 5.25
C ASP A 900 32.54 16.01 4.16
N CYS A 901 32.49 14.68 4.26
CA CYS A 901 31.60 13.85 3.44
C CYS A 901 30.12 14.20 3.68
N LEU A 902 29.69 14.28 4.94
CA LEU A 902 28.35 14.75 5.33
C LEU A 902 28.02 16.13 4.73
N HIS A 903 28.91 17.11 4.88
CA HIS A 903 28.69 18.46 4.38
C HIS A 903 28.65 18.55 2.84
N SER A 904 29.28 17.60 2.13
CA SER A 904 29.25 17.51 0.67
C SER A 904 27.93 16.91 0.18
N LEU A 905 27.41 15.89 0.87
CA LEU A 905 26.12 15.27 0.56
C LEU A 905 24.96 16.28 0.71
N VAL A 906 24.95 17.10 1.78
CA VAL A 906 23.96 18.17 2.01
C VAL A 906 23.94 19.23 0.89
N LYS A 907 25.03 19.43 0.15
CA LYS A 907 25.05 20.38 -0.98
C LYS A 907 24.36 19.85 -2.24
N ALA A 908 24.20 18.53 -2.36
CA ALA A 908 23.64 17.86 -3.52
C ALA A 908 22.10 17.71 -3.46
N THR A 909 21.46 18.01 -2.32
CA THR A 909 20.01 17.79 -2.11
C THR A 909 19.10 18.97 -2.50
N GLY A 910 19.66 20.05 -3.07
CA GLY A 910 18.86 21.22 -3.45
C GLY A 910 19.65 22.23 -4.30
N GLY A 911 18.94 23.25 -4.81
CA GLY A 911 19.49 24.22 -5.77
C GLY A 911 18.54 25.37 -6.12
N ASP A 912 18.62 25.83 -7.37
CA ASP A 912 17.75 26.89 -7.91
C ASP A 912 16.41 26.31 -8.45
N PRO A 913 15.34 27.11 -8.56
CA PRO A 913 14.03 26.62 -8.97
C PRO A 913 14.06 25.98 -10.38
N PRO A 914 13.54 24.74 -10.55
CA PRO A 914 12.49 24.10 -9.75
C PRO A 914 12.97 23.17 -8.61
N LEU A 915 14.26 23.13 -8.28
CA LEU A 915 14.78 22.26 -7.21
C LEU A 915 14.41 22.81 -5.80
N PRO A 916 14.29 21.95 -4.78
CA PRO A 916 14.08 22.39 -3.40
C PRO A 916 15.26 23.24 -2.86
N PRO A 917 15.02 24.06 -1.83
CA PRO A 917 16.08 24.83 -1.16
C PRO A 917 17.05 23.90 -0.40
N ARG A 918 18.32 24.32 -0.28
CA ARG A 918 19.33 23.58 0.50
C ARG A 918 19.12 23.81 2.00
N VAL A 919 18.75 22.75 2.73
CA VAL A 919 18.58 22.77 4.19
C VAL A 919 19.69 21.95 4.85
N SER A 920 20.35 22.51 5.87
CA SER A 920 21.44 21.85 6.60
C SER A 920 21.15 21.79 8.11
N PRO A 921 21.15 20.61 8.76
CA PRO A 921 20.87 20.51 10.19
C PRO A 921 21.83 21.28 11.10
N GLN A 922 21.27 21.87 12.17
CA GLN A 922 22.04 22.64 13.15
C GLN A 922 23.13 21.82 13.86
N TYR A 923 22.92 20.52 14.07
CA TYR A 923 23.89 19.65 14.74
C TYR A 923 25.24 19.54 13.98
N LEU A 924 25.25 19.74 12.65
CA LEU A 924 26.48 19.73 11.86
C LEU A 924 27.38 20.94 12.16
N ALA A 925 26.81 22.05 12.66
CA ALA A 925 27.58 23.18 13.16
C ALA A 925 28.15 22.89 14.56
N GLU A 926 27.40 22.21 15.43
CA GLU A 926 27.82 21.86 16.79
C GLU A 926 28.97 20.83 16.81
N LEU A 927 28.90 19.78 15.98
CA LEU A 927 29.93 18.73 15.94
C LEU A 927 31.32 19.27 15.56
N ARG A 928 31.39 20.40 14.85
CA ARG A 928 32.64 21.10 14.50
C ARG A 928 33.31 21.83 15.68
N ALA A 929 32.71 21.84 16.87
CA ALA A 929 33.26 22.50 18.07
C ALA A 929 34.04 21.58 19.03
N TYR A 930 33.98 20.25 18.86
CA TYR A 930 34.62 19.28 19.76
C TYR A 930 35.98 18.77 19.23
N SER A 931 36.81 18.19 20.11
CA SER A 931 38.09 17.57 19.72
C SER A 931 38.47 16.36 20.58
N GLY A 932 39.45 15.57 20.13
CA GLY A 932 40.03 14.45 20.88
C GLY A 932 39.03 13.35 21.25
N ASN A 933 39.27 12.68 22.39
CA ASN A 933 38.37 11.64 22.92
C ASN A 933 36.94 12.15 23.22
N GLN A 934 36.72 13.47 23.26
CA GLN A 934 35.39 14.05 23.46
C GLN A 934 34.59 14.12 22.15
N LEU A 935 35.22 14.50 21.02
CA LEU A 935 34.58 14.47 19.69
C LEU A 935 34.04 13.09 19.33
N VAL A 936 34.85 12.04 19.58
CA VAL A 936 34.49 10.64 19.33
C VAL A 936 33.27 10.22 20.16
N ARG A 937 33.16 10.71 21.40
CA ARG A 937 32.04 10.42 22.31
C ARG A 937 30.74 11.08 21.84
N GLU A 938 30.79 12.32 21.36
CA GLU A 938 29.60 13.05 20.86
C GLU A 938 29.10 12.48 19.51
N LEU A 939 30.00 12.10 18.60
CA LEU A 939 29.62 11.39 17.37
C LEU A 939 28.94 10.05 17.67
N VAL A 940 29.46 9.28 18.64
CA VAL A 940 28.84 8.03 19.11
C VAL A 940 27.49 8.25 19.77
N ALA A 941 27.27 9.39 20.44
CA ALA A 941 26.00 9.74 21.06
C ALA A 941 24.90 10.01 20.02
N ARG A 942 25.19 10.78 18.97
CA ARG A 942 24.21 11.21 17.93
C ARG A 942 24.13 10.27 16.71
N ARG A 943 24.57 9.02 16.86
CA ARG A 943 24.80 8.09 15.74
C ARG A 943 23.55 7.56 15.02
N VAL A 944 22.36 7.76 15.57
CA VAL A 944 21.09 7.27 14.99
C VAL A 944 20.59 8.29 13.97
N ASP A 945 20.37 9.52 14.42
CA ASP A 945 19.90 10.67 13.65
C ASP A 945 20.78 10.90 12.41
N ILE A 946 22.12 10.87 12.58
CA ILE A 946 23.08 11.02 11.48
C ILE A 946 22.92 9.93 10.41
N LYS A 947 22.58 8.68 10.78
CA LYS A 947 22.37 7.60 9.81
C LYS A 947 21.07 7.80 9.02
N GLN A 948 20.00 8.27 9.68
CA GLN A 948 18.73 8.58 9.02
C GLN A 948 18.85 9.74 8.02
N ASP A 949 19.56 10.81 8.40
CA ASP A 949 19.77 11.97 7.52
C ASP A 949 20.64 11.63 6.30
N ILE A 950 21.69 10.81 6.44
CA ILE A 950 22.48 10.31 5.30
C ILE A 950 21.57 9.60 4.28
N ASP A 951 20.74 8.67 4.76
CA ASP A 951 19.91 7.83 3.90
C ASP A 951 18.80 8.66 3.22
N ARG A 952 18.24 9.66 3.91
CA ARG A 952 17.33 10.67 3.34
C ARG A 952 18.00 11.49 2.23
N TRP A 953 19.22 11.98 2.45
CA TRP A 953 19.91 12.82 1.46
C TRP A 953 20.36 12.06 0.22
N ILE A 954 20.76 10.78 0.37
CA ILE A 954 21.05 9.91 -0.77
C ILE A 954 19.79 9.72 -1.64
N ALA A 955 18.63 9.46 -1.02
CA ALA A 955 17.37 9.32 -1.73
C ALA A 955 16.95 10.61 -2.47
N VAL A 956 17.06 11.78 -1.82
CA VAL A 956 16.78 13.08 -2.47
C VAL A 956 17.73 13.34 -3.65
N LYS A 957 19.03 13.06 -3.52
CA LYS A 957 19.99 13.21 -4.62
C LYS A 957 19.61 12.33 -5.81
N ALA A 958 19.30 11.05 -5.57
CA ALA A 958 18.91 10.12 -6.63
C ALA A 958 17.63 10.59 -7.35
N LYS A 959 16.65 11.13 -6.61
CA LYS A 959 15.41 11.68 -7.20
C LYS A 959 15.64 12.94 -8.05
N ILE A 960 16.65 13.76 -7.72
CA ILE A 960 17.09 14.89 -8.57
C ILE A 960 17.68 14.35 -9.89
N GLU A 961 18.55 13.34 -9.81
CA GLU A 961 19.17 12.70 -10.98
C GLU A 961 18.14 11.98 -11.87
N GLU A 962 17.01 11.51 -11.31
CA GLU A 962 15.86 10.97 -12.05
C GLU A 962 15.01 12.06 -12.74
N ARG A 963 14.63 13.14 -12.03
CA ARG A 963 13.57 14.07 -12.48
C ARG A 963 14.06 15.19 -13.43
N VAL A 964 15.32 15.62 -13.32
CA VAL A 964 15.85 16.74 -14.12
C VAL A 964 15.79 16.49 -15.64
N PRO A 965 16.17 15.32 -16.18
CA PRO A 965 16.10 15.06 -17.63
C PRO A 965 14.69 15.20 -18.23
N ALA A 966 13.65 14.76 -17.51
CA ALA A 966 12.26 14.89 -17.95
C ALA A 966 11.80 16.36 -17.96
N TRP A 967 12.24 17.14 -16.98
CA TRP A 967 11.97 18.58 -16.91
C TRP A 967 12.61 19.35 -18.07
N ASP A 968 13.88 19.06 -18.38
CA ASP A 968 14.58 19.71 -19.49
C ASP A 968 13.94 19.35 -20.85
N ALA A 969 13.49 18.10 -21.02
CA ALA A 969 12.72 17.66 -22.20
C ALA A 969 11.37 18.38 -22.34
N LEU A 970 10.63 18.58 -21.23
CA LEU A 970 9.38 19.33 -21.22
C LEU A 970 9.60 20.80 -21.63
N GLN A 971 10.63 21.46 -21.08
CA GLN A 971 10.97 22.83 -21.48
C GLN A 971 11.37 22.92 -22.96
N HIS A 972 12.12 21.94 -23.47
CA HIS A 972 12.52 21.88 -24.88
C HIS A 972 11.33 21.74 -25.82
N LEU A 973 10.39 20.83 -25.54
CA LEU A 973 9.17 20.66 -26.34
C LEU A 973 8.26 21.90 -26.28
N ILE A 974 8.06 22.51 -25.10
CA ILE A 974 7.27 23.74 -24.93
C ILE A 974 7.83 24.90 -25.79
N SER A 975 9.15 24.94 -26.02
CA SER A 975 9.78 25.95 -26.88
C SER A 975 9.48 25.80 -28.38
N HIS A 976 8.95 24.65 -28.81
CA HIS A 976 8.61 24.35 -30.21
C HIS A 976 7.11 24.07 -30.45
N ALA A 977 6.29 24.03 -29.40
CA ALA A 977 4.86 23.68 -29.42
C ALA A 977 3.91 24.80 -29.92
N GLU A 978 4.40 25.86 -30.58
CA GLU A 978 3.57 27.01 -30.95
C GLU A 978 2.41 26.62 -31.89
N GLY A 979 1.19 26.98 -31.49
CA GLY A 979 -0.06 26.61 -32.17
C GLY A 979 -0.75 25.36 -31.60
N PHE A 980 -0.20 24.69 -30.58
CA PHE A 980 -0.90 23.66 -29.82
C PHE A 980 -1.93 24.28 -28.88
N LEU A 981 -3.12 23.66 -28.77
CA LEU A 981 -4.29 24.21 -28.08
C LEU A 981 -4.07 24.36 -26.56
N ASP A 982 -3.63 23.28 -25.92
CA ASP A 982 -3.57 23.16 -24.45
C ASP A 982 -2.23 23.70 -23.86
N LEU A 983 -1.43 24.35 -24.70
CA LEU A 983 -0.15 24.95 -24.33
C LEU A 983 -0.24 26.03 -23.23
N PRO A 984 -1.30 26.87 -23.11
CA PRO A 984 -1.43 27.82 -22.01
C PRO A 984 -1.53 27.14 -20.64
N ASP A 985 -2.29 26.04 -20.56
CA ASP A 985 -2.54 25.32 -19.32
C ASP A 985 -1.27 24.59 -18.87
N ILE A 986 -0.60 23.90 -19.81
CA ILE A 986 0.71 23.26 -19.56
C ILE A 986 1.76 24.29 -19.10
N LYS A 987 1.76 25.51 -19.66
CA LYS A 987 2.66 26.59 -19.21
C LYS A 987 2.31 27.10 -17.82
N THR A 988 1.04 27.06 -17.43
CA THR A 988 0.58 27.45 -16.09
C THR A 988 1.09 26.44 -15.06
N GLU A 989 0.90 25.15 -15.30
CA GLU A 989 1.44 24.09 -14.44
C GLU A 989 2.99 24.10 -14.37
N VAL A 990 3.68 24.31 -15.49
CA VAL A 990 5.15 24.43 -15.50
C VAL A 990 5.64 25.67 -14.74
N THR A 991 4.84 26.73 -14.68
CA THR A 991 5.15 27.89 -13.83
C THR A 991 4.99 27.53 -12.35
N ALA A 992 3.86 26.89 -11.97
CA ALA A 992 3.62 26.42 -10.61
C ALA A 992 4.69 25.42 -10.11
N ILE A 993 5.10 24.43 -10.93
CA ILE A 993 6.18 23.50 -10.56
C ILE A 993 7.49 24.22 -10.24
N ARG A 994 7.76 25.32 -10.95
CA ARG A 994 8.97 26.12 -10.74
C ARG A 994 8.87 26.98 -9.49
N GLU A 995 7.74 27.65 -9.27
CA GLU A 995 7.56 28.56 -8.14
C GLU A 995 7.44 27.78 -6.82
N ASN A 996 6.68 26.68 -6.82
CA ASN A 996 6.50 25.77 -5.67
C ASN A 996 7.73 24.85 -5.45
N ARG A 997 8.74 24.90 -6.33
CA ARG A 997 9.97 24.08 -6.29
C ARG A 997 9.71 22.57 -6.19
N SER A 998 8.65 22.11 -6.84
CA SER A 998 8.03 20.82 -6.59
C SER A 998 8.45 19.70 -7.55
N LEU A 999 9.56 19.86 -8.29
CA LEU A 999 10.12 18.84 -9.19
C LEU A 999 10.31 17.47 -8.49
N LEU A 1000 10.51 17.46 -7.17
CA LEU A 1000 10.69 16.24 -6.37
C LEU A 1000 9.44 15.79 -5.60
N ASN A 1001 8.26 16.31 -5.89
CA ASN A 1001 7.01 15.81 -5.31
C ASN A 1001 6.68 14.38 -5.81
N ASP A 1002 5.82 13.67 -5.09
CA ASP A 1002 5.14 12.45 -5.55
C ASP A 1002 3.62 12.68 -5.44
N PRO A 1003 2.80 12.40 -6.47
CA PRO A 1003 3.17 12.07 -7.86
C PRO A 1003 4.16 13.05 -8.52
N ASP A 1004 4.98 12.53 -9.43
CA ASP A 1004 5.84 13.34 -10.31
C ASP A 1004 4.97 14.34 -11.10
N PRO A 1005 5.17 15.66 -10.93
CA PRO A 1005 4.34 16.65 -11.61
C PRO A 1005 4.65 16.74 -13.12
N VAL A 1006 5.84 16.33 -13.57
CA VAL A 1006 6.36 16.57 -14.93
C VAL A 1006 5.87 15.54 -15.96
N GLU A 1007 5.98 14.25 -15.67
CA GLU A 1007 5.86 13.21 -16.71
C GLU A 1007 4.53 13.21 -17.50
N PRO A 1008 3.33 13.41 -16.92
CA PRO A 1008 2.12 13.47 -17.74
C PRO A 1008 1.91 14.82 -18.42
N LEU A 1009 2.48 15.95 -17.93
CA LEU A 1009 2.51 17.18 -18.74
C LEU A 1009 3.36 16.95 -20.01
N LEU A 1010 4.46 16.22 -19.86
CA LEU A 1010 5.33 15.79 -20.96
C LEU A 1010 4.64 14.76 -21.88
N ALA A 1011 3.88 13.80 -21.34
CA ALA A 1011 3.14 12.80 -22.12
C ALA A 1011 1.90 13.37 -22.83
N ASP A 1012 1.11 14.20 -22.16
CA ASP A 1012 -0.05 14.89 -22.74
C ASP A 1012 0.42 15.85 -23.86
N LEU A 1013 1.56 16.55 -23.67
CA LEU A 1013 2.20 17.35 -24.72
C LEU A 1013 2.72 16.49 -25.89
N ARG A 1014 3.42 15.37 -25.62
CA ARG A 1014 3.86 14.41 -26.66
C ARG A 1014 2.69 13.90 -27.49
N ARG A 1015 1.60 13.46 -26.86
CA ARG A 1015 0.38 12.97 -27.53
C ARG A 1015 -0.28 14.08 -28.34
N GLY A 1016 -0.57 15.24 -27.72
CA GLY A 1016 -1.22 16.37 -28.37
C GLY A 1016 -0.44 16.93 -29.57
N LEU A 1017 0.90 16.96 -29.50
CA LEU A 1017 1.75 17.34 -30.63
C LEU A 1017 1.75 16.28 -31.74
N ARG A 1018 1.84 14.98 -31.41
CA ARG A 1018 1.72 13.87 -32.38
C ARG A 1018 0.38 13.92 -33.12
N GLU A 1019 -0.73 14.07 -32.39
CA GLU A 1019 -2.09 14.17 -32.94
C GLU A 1019 -2.27 15.42 -33.80
N SER A 1020 -1.79 16.58 -33.34
CA SER A 1020 -1.86 17.84 -34.09
C SER A 1020 -1.05 17.79 -35.39
N LEU A 1021 0.16 17.20 -35.37
CA LEU A 1021 0.98 16.98 -36.56
C LEU A 1021 0.31 16.01 -37.54
N LYS A 1022 -0.27 14.92 -37.03
CA LYS A 1022 -0.98 13.91 -37.83
C LYS A 1022 -2.24 14.50 -38.48
N ALA A 1023 -3.09 15.18 -37.72
CA ALA A 1023 -4.28 15.85 -38.23
C ALA A 1023 -3.94 16.97 -39.24
N GLY A 1024 -2.90 17.76 -38.99
CA GLY A 1024 -2.39 18.75 -39.96
C GLY A 1024 -1.92 18.10 -41.26
N THR A 1025 -1.20 16.97 -41.17
CA THR A 1025 -0.69 16.24 -42.33
C THR A 1025 -1.81 15.58 -43.13
N VAL A 1026 -2.81 14.98 -42.46
CA VAL A 1026 -3.99 14.40 -43.12
C VAL A 1026 -4.78 15.48 -43.86
N ARG A 1027 -5.13 16.61 -43.21
CA ARG A 1027 -5.84 17.73 -43.88
C ARG A 1027 -5.09 18.26 -45.10
N LEU A 1028 -3.76 18.30 -45.04
CA LEU A 1028 -2.92 18.73 -46.16
C LEU A 1028 -2.89 17.70 -47.30
N GLU A 1029 -2.87 16.41 -46.99
CA GLU A 1029 -2.90 15.31 -47.96
C GLU A 1029 -4.27 15.17 -48.63
N GLU A 1030 -5.37 15.25 -47.88
CA GLU A 1030 -6.74 15.33 -48.41
C GLU A 1030 -6.85 16.49 -49.41
N THR A 1031 -6.39 17.68 -49.02
CA THR A 1031 -6.35 18.87 -49.88
C THR A 1031 -5.47 18.67 -51.13
N ARG A 1032 -4.37 17.92 -51.02
CA ARG A 1032 -3.51 17.57 -52.16
C ARG A 1032 -4.22 16.63 -53.13
N GLN A 1033 -4.96 15.65 -52.61
CA GLN A 1033 -5.75 14.71 -53.41
C GLN A 1033 -6.96 15.40 -54.08
N GLU A 1034 -7.65 16.32 -53.39
CA GLU A 1034 -8.68 17.20 -53.98
C GLU A 1034 -8.14 17.89 -55.25
N VAL A 1035 -6.96 18.52 -55.13
CA VAL A 1035 -6.34 19.29 -56.23
C VAL A 1035 -5.80 18.40 -57.35
N LEU A 1036 -5.21 17.24 -57.02
CA LEU A 1036 -4.73 16.29 -58.03
C LEU A 1036 -5.89 15.66 -58.80
N PHE A 1037 -6.98 15.28 -58.14
CA PHE A 1037 -8.20 14.81 -58.80
C PHE A 1037 -8.83 15.88 -59.69
N ALA A 1038 -8.87 17.14 -59.23
CA ALA A 1038 -9.36 18.27 -60.01
C ALA A 1038 -8.45 18.68 -61.20
N LEU A 1039 -7.20 18.21 -61.23
CA LEU A 1039 -6.29 18.31 -62.38
C LEU A 1039 -6.43 17.11 -63.32
N ASP A 1040 -6.60 15.90 -62.80
CA ASP A 1040 -6.76 14.71 -63.65
C ASP A 1040 -8.12 14.71 -64.39
N ALA A 1041 -9.15 15.32 -63.78
CA ALA A 1041 -10.42 15.61 -64.44
C ALA A 1041 -10.36 16.76 -65.47
N ASP A 1042 -9.21 17.39 -65.69
CA ASP A 1042 -9.03 18.54 -66.59
C ASP A 1042 -8.54 18.09 -67.99
N PRO A 1043 -9.32 18.24 -69.07
CA PRO A 1043 -8.95 17.75 -70.39
C PRO A 1043 -7.63 18.31 -70.93
N ASP A 1044 -7.25 19.52 -70.56
CA ASP A 1044 -6.01 20.16 -71.01
C ASP A 1044 -4.78 19.65 -70.23
N TRP A 1045 -4.95 19.20 -68.99
CA TRP A 1045 -3.88 18.55 -68.24
C TRP A 1045 -3.36 17.29 -68.95
N HIS A 1046 -4.27 16.51 -69.55
CA HIS A 1046 -3.95 15.33 -70.33
C HIS A 1046 -3.25 15.62 -71.68
N ARG A 1047 -3.23 16.87 -72.16
CA ARG A 1047 -2.55 17.27 -73.41
C ARG A 1047 -1.06 17.60 -73.21
N LEU A 1048 -0.62 17.83 -71.98
CA LEU A 1048 0.80 18.02 -71.62
C LEU A 1048 1.58 16.70 -71.60
N ASP A 1049 2.89 16.77 -71.84
CA ASP A 1049 3.77 15.61 -71.66
C ASP A 1049 4.02 15.29 -70.17
N GLU A 1050 4.49 14.07 -69.88
CA GLU A 1050 4.70 13.56 -68.52
C GLU A 1050 5.73 14.40 -67.73
N LYS A 1051 6.78 14.92 -68.38
CA LYS A 1051 7.79 15.78 -67.76
C LYS A 1051 7.23 17.17 -67.46
N GLN A 1052 6.37 17.69 -68.33
CA GLN A 1052 5.66 18.95 -68.10
C GLN A 1052 4.70 18.83 -66.90
N ARG A 1053 3.90 17.76 -66.82
CA ARG A 1053 3.02 17.48 -65.67
C ARG A 1053 3.82 17.34 -64.37
N ALA A 1054 4.85 16.49 -64.36
CA ALA A 1054 5.72 16.30 -63.19
C ALA A 1054 6.43 17.60 -62.76
N SER A 1055 6.85 18.43 -63.71
CA SER A 1055 7.42 19.75 -63.44
C SER A 1055 6.41 20.71 -62.80
N LEU A 1056 5.14 20.71 -63.25
CA LEU A 1056 4.08 21.54 -62.67
C LEU A 1056 3.67 21.07 -61.27
N VAL A 1057 3.51 19.76 -61.04
CA VAL A 1057 3.26 19.16 -59.71
C VAL A 1057 4.37 19.58 -58.73
N ARG A 1058 5.64 19.44 -59.14
CA ARG A 1058 6.81 19.83 -58.34
C ARG A 1058 6.90 21.34 -58.09
N ALA A 1059 6.63 22.16 -59.11
CA ALA A 1059 6.72 23.62 -59.02
C ALA A 1059 5.59 24.27 -58.19
N HIS A 1060 4.58 23.51 -57.78
CA HIS A 1060 3.47 23.95 -56.93
C HIS A 1060 3.30 23.11 -55.65
N TYR A 1061 4.33 22.35 -55.27
CA TYR A 1061 4.38 21.56 -54.03
C TYR A 1061 3.30 20.48 -53.89
N LEU A 1062 2.81 19.92 -55.02
CA LEU A 1062 1.83 18.81 -55.06
C LEU A 1062 2.47 17.42 -55.05
N ASN A 1063 3.78 17.33 -54.87
CA ASN A 1063 4.51 16.09 -54.62
C ASN A 1063 3.96 15.37 -53.37
N GLU A 1064 4.20 14.06 -53.26
CA GLU A 1064 3.89 13.31 -52.04
C GLU A 1064 4.59 13.92 -50.81
N PRO A 1065 3.90 14.03 -49.66
CA PRO A 1065 4.53 14.46 -48.42
C PRO A 1065 5.55 13.42 -47.94
N LEU A 1066 6.58 13.89 -47.22
CA LEU A 1066 7.50 12.98 -46.52
C LEU A 1066 6.72 12.22 -45.42
N PRO A 1067 7.02 10.94 -45.19
CA PRO A 1067 6.37 10.17 -44.13
C PRO A 1067 6.65 10.81 -42.77
N LEU A 1068 5.59 11.01 -41.98
CA LEU A 1068 5.65 11.60 -40.65
C LEU A 1068 6.47 10.69 -39.73
N ARG A 1069 7.49 11.25 -39.08
CA ARG A 1069 8.27 10.58 -38.03
C ARG A 1069 8.15 11.36 -36.73
N THR A 1070 7.66 10.70 -35.69
CA THR A 1070 7.33 11.30 -34.38
C THR A 1070 7.53 10.30 -33.23
N GLY A 1071 8.42 9.32 -33.40
CA GLY A 1071 8.69 8.29 -32.41
C GLY A 1071 9.43 8.85 -31.19
N THR A 1072 10.34 9.80 -31.40
CA THR A 1072 11.09 10.50 -30.33
C THR A 1072 10.76 11.98 -30.26
N ASP A 1073 11.08 12.60 -29.11
CA ASP A 1073 10.95 14.05 -28.90
C ASP A 1073 11.79 14.85 -29.92
N ASP A 1074 12.99 14.36 -30.26
CA ASP A 1074 13.84 14.93 -31.32
C ASP A 1074 13.19 14.88 -32.70
N GLU A 1075 12.52 13.77 -33.08
CA GLU A 1075 11.80 13.66 -34.34
C GLU A 1075 10.59 14.61 -34.39
N ILE A 1076 9.84 14.72 -33.30
CA ILE A 1076 8.72 15.68 -33.14
C ILE A 1076 9.24 17.11 -33.32
N VAL A 1077 10.33 17.47 -32.64
CA VAL A 1077 10.96 18.80 -32.73
C VAL A 1077 11.54 19.06 -34.12
N GLU A 1078 12.14 18.06 -34.80
CA GLU A 1078 12.63 18.21 -36.17
C GLU A 1078 11.48 18.44 -37.16
N HIS A 1079 10.34 17.74 -36.97
CA HIS A 1079 9.14 17.97 -37.77
C HIS A 1079 8.52 19.35 -37.51
N LEU A 1080 8.40 19.79 -36.25
CA LEU A 1080 7.87 21.12 -35.90
C LEU A 1080 8.77 22.25 -36.44
N ARG A 1081 10.10 22.10 -36.40
CA ARG A 1081 11.05 23.06 -36.99
C ARG A 1081 10.93 23.16 -38.52
N LYS A 1082 10.55 22.06 -39.21
CA LYS A 1082 10.28 22.04 -40.66
C LYS A 1082 8.85 22.51 -41.01
N THR A 1083 7.89 22.27 -40.11
CA THR A 1083 6.45 22.51 -40.30
C THR A 1083 5.80 22.84 -38.95
N PRO A 1084 5.82 24.12 -38.52
CA PRO A 1084 5.11 24.55 -37.32
C PRO A 1084 3.61 24.31 -37.45
N LEU A 1085 2.90 24.04 -36.33
CA LEU A 1085 1.46 23.77 -36.35
C LEU A 1085 0.67 24.92 -36.99
N THR A 1086 1.05 26.16 -36.65
CA THR A 1086 0.52 27.41 -37.23
C THR A 1086 0.69 27.52 -38.75
N SER A 1087 1.56 26.73 -39.38
CA SER A 1087 1.82 26.80 -40.82
C SER A 1087 0.89 25.93 -41.67
N PHE A 1088 0.14 24.98 -41.08
CA PHE A 1088 -0.69 24.04 -41.85
C PHE A 1088 -1.79 24.73 -42.65
N ASP A 1089 -2.56 25.64 -42.05
CA ASP A 1089 -3.69 26.29 -42.74
C ASP A 1089 -3.21 27.19 -43.89
N GLY A 1090 -2.05 27.83 -43.73
CA GLY A 1090 -1.38 28.57 -44.80
C GLY A 1090 -0.90 27.66 -45.94
N ARG A 1091 -0.41 26.45 -45.64
CA ARG A 1091 -0.04 25.45 -46.66
C ARG A 1091 -1.27 24.89 -47.37
N ILE A 1092 -2.34 24.58 -46.65
CA ILE A 1092 -3.63 24.14 -47.21
C ILE A 1092 -4.17 25.19 -48.18
N LEU A 1093 -4.15 26.48 -47.81
CA LEU A 1093 -4.55 27.59 -48.69
C LEU A 1093 -3.66 27.69 -49.94
N LEU A 1094 -2.34 27.50 -49.81
CA LEU A 1094 -1.41 27.48 -50.94
C LEU A 1094 -1.66 26.29 -51.89
N VAL A 1095 -1.97 25.10 -51.36
CA VAL A 1095 -2.31 23.91 -52.15
C VAL A 1095 -3.64 24.10 -52.87
N ARG A 1096 -4.72 24.56 -52.20
CA ARG A 1096 -5.99 24.88 -52.87
C ARG A 1096 -5.81 25.92 -53.97
N GLY A 1097 -5.03 26.97 -53.71
CA GLY A 1097 -4.64 27.96 -54.70
C GLY A 1097 -3.69 27.47 -55.80
N ALA A 1098 -3.18 26.23 -55.75
CA ALA A 1098 -2.32 25.68 -56.81
C ALA A 1098 -3.11 25.39 -58.10
N LEU A 1099 -4.35 24.89 -58.00
CA LEU A 1099 -5.18 24.47 -59.14
C LEU A 1099 -5.26 25.55 -60.23
N ASP A 1100 -5.73 26.75 -59.87
CA ASP A 1100 -5.83 27.90 -60.78
C ASP A 1100 -4.49 28.38 -61.34
N ARG A 1101 -3.42 28.25 -60.54
CA ARG A 1101 -2.05 28.67 -60.93
C ARG A 1101 -1.38 27.62 -61.83
N ILE A 1102 -1.83 26.37 -61.79
CA ILE A 1102 -1.47 25.32 -62.73
C ILE A 1102 -2.25 25.49 -64.02
N ARG A 1103 -3.58 25.62 -63.97
CA ARG A 1103 -4.45 25.86 -65.16
C ARG A 1103 -3.94 26.99 -66.06
N VAL A 1104 -3.57 28.15 -65.50
CA VAL A 1104 -2.99 29.27 -66.28
C VAL A 1104 -1.62 28.94 -66.88
N LYS A 1105 -0.81 28.06 -66.26
CA LYS A 1105 0.43 27.56 -66.87
C LYS A 1105 0.17 26.51 -67.95
N VAL A 1106 -0.79 25.60 -67.75
CA VAL A 1106 -1.22 24.58 -68.73
C VAL A 1106 -1.62 25.27 -70.04
N ALA A 1107 -2.55 26.23 -69.96
CA ALA A 1107 -2.99 27.02 -71.11
C ALA A 1107 -1.82 27.67 -71.87
N LYS A 1108 -0.88 28.30 -71.15
CA LYS A 1108 0.32 28.94 -71.75
C LYS A 1108 1.38 27.98 -72.30
N ILE A 1109 1.32 26.69 -71.96
CA ILE A 1109 2.23 25.67 -72.51
C ILE A 1109 1.61 25.02 -73.75
N LEU A 1110 0.28 24.84 -73.78
CA LEU A 1110 -0.45 24.33 -74.93
C LEU A 1110 -0.59 25.37 -76.05
N GLU A 1111 -0.81 26.64 -75.67
CA GLU A 1111 -1.01 27.76 -76.58
C GLU A 1111 -0.12 28.95 -76.15
N PRO A 1112 1.12 29.07 -76.66
CA PRO A 1112 2.11 30.01 -76.15
C PRO A 1112 1.83 31.49 -76.53
N GLU A 1113 0.94 31.74 -77.49
CA GLU A 1113 0.49 33.09 -77.89
C GLU A 1113 -0.71 33.59 -77.06
N THR A 1114 -1.23 32.77 -76.13
CA THR A 1114 -2.48 33.05 -75.42
C THR A 1114 -2.35 34.16 -74.37
N VAL A 1115 -3.11 35.24 -74.58
CA VAL A 1115 -3.14 36.43 -73.73
C VAL A 1115 -4.23 36.30 -72.66
N VAL A 1116 -3.88 36.57 -71.40
CA VAL A 1116 -4.84 36.62 -70.30
C VAL A 1116 -5.39 38.04 -70.20
N VAL A 1117 -6.65 38.23 -70.59
CA VAL A 1117 -7.37 39.49 -70.43
C VAL A 1117 -8.10 39.45 -69.10
N SER A 1118 -7.58 40.18 -68.12
CA SER A 1118 -8.18 40.14 -66.78
C SER A 1118 -9.52 40.89 -66.74
N LEU A 1119 -10.53 40.36 -66.05
CA LEU A 1119 -11.84 40.98 -65.93
C LEU A 1119 -11.73 42.36 -65.26
N GLY A 1120 -11.05 42.43 -64.12
CA GLY A 1120 -10.80 43.65 -63.35
C GLY A 1120 -10.86 43.41 -61.84
N ALA A 1121 -10.86 44.49 -61.06
CA ALA A 1121 -11.27 44.41 -59.66
C ALA A 1121 -12.79 44.12 -59.56
N PRO A 1122 -13.28 43.40 -58.54
CA PRO A 1122 -14.68 42.99 -58.46
C PRO A 1122 -15.63 44.20 -58.37
N VAL A 1123 -16.40 44.43 -59.43
CA VAL A 1123 -17.35 45.55 -59.55
C VAL A 1123 -18.69 45.17 -58.91
N THR A 1124 -19.22 46.03 -58.03
CA THR A 1124 -20.57 45.88 -57.48
C THR A 1124 -21.62 46.40 -58.47
N VAL A 1125 -22.04 45.54 -59.41
CA VAL A 1125 -23.16 45.77 -60.32
C VAL A 1125 -24.45 46.03 -59.52
N LYS A 1126 -25.18 47.11 -59.84
CA LYS A 1126 -26.44 47.50 -59.15
C LYS A 1126 -27.63 47.65 -60.09
N THR A 1127 -27.38 47.97 -61.36
CA THR A 1127 -28.35 48.06 -62.44
C THR A 1127 -27.96 47.15 -63.59
N ARG A 1128 -28.86 46.96 -64.55
CA ARG A 1128 -28.56 46.19 -65.76
C ARG A 1128 -27.56 46.91 -66.65
N ASP A 1129 -27.64 48.23 -66.73
CA ASP A 1129 -26.77 49.05 -67.55
C ASP A 1129 -25.31 49.01 -67.04
N ASP A 1130 -25.10 48.90 -65.71
CA ASP A 1130 -23.78 48.66 -65.11
C ASP A 1130 -23.17 47.32 -65.58
N LEU A 1131 -24.00 46.27 -65.69
CA LEU A 1131 -23.57 44.94 -66.12
C LEU A 1131 -23.21 44.92 -67.60
N ASP A 1132 -24.11 45.44 -68.44
CA ASP A 1132 -23.94 45.44 -69.89
C ASP A 1132 -22.75 46.34 -70.30
N ALA A 1133 -22.50 47.45 -69.59
CA ALA A 1133 -21.31 48.29 -69.79
C ALA A 1133 -19.99 47.59 -69.38
N TYR A 1134 -19.96 46.90 -68.23
CA TYR A 1134 -18.78 46.14 -67.79
C TYR A 1134 -18.47 44.97 -68.73
N LEU A 1135 -19.50 44.29 -69.24
CA LEU A 1135 -19.35 43.21 -70.22
C LEU A 1135 -18.88 43.73 -71.59
N GLU A 1136 -19.36 44.89 -72.06
CA GLU A 1136 -18.81 45.54 -73.26
C GLU A 1136 -17.33 45.92 -73.09
N GLU A 1137 -16.92 46.44 -71.93
CA GLU A 1137 -15.52 46.80 -71.67
C GLU A 1137 -14.60 45.57 -71.67
N VAL A 1138 -14.97 44.50 -70.96
CA VAL A 1138 -14.26 43.22 -70.96
C VAL A 1138 -14.20 42.62 -72.37
N ARG A 1139 -15.32 42.66 -73.10
CA ARG A 1139 -15.43 42.14 -74.47
C ARG A 1139 -14.55 42.92 -75.45
N GLY A 1140 -14.51 44.26 -75.35
CA GLY A 1140 -13.62 45.09 -76.15
C GLY A 1140 -12.15 44.76 -75.91
N ARG A 1141 -11.76 44.59 -74.64
CA ARG A 1141 -10.41 44.16 -74.25
C ARG A 1141 -10.08 42.73 -74.74
N ALA A 1142 -11.06 41.84 -74.81
CA ALA A 1142 -10.89 40.48 -75.34
C ALA A 1142 -10.74 40.44 -76.88
N VAL A 1143 -11.64 41.12 -77.60
CA VAL A 1143 -11.63 41.18 -79.08
C VAL A 1143 -10.35 41.83 -79.60
N ALA A 1144 -9.86 42.88 -78.93
CA ALA A 1144 -8.62 43.57 -79.32
C ALA A 1144 -7.35 42.71 -79.21
N GLU A 1145 -7.37 41.58 -78.49
CA GLU A 1145 -6.28 40.59 -78.50
C GLU A 1145 -6.56 39.45 -79.50
N LEU A 1146 -7.81 38.99 -79.62
CA LEU A 1146 -8.22 38.00 -80.64
C LEU A 1146 -7.93 38.50 -82.08
N GLU A 1147 -8.14 39.78 -82.36
CA GLU A 1147 -7.84 40.39 -83.67
C GLU A 1147 -6.35 40.40 -84.04
N LYS A 1148 -5.45 40.19 -83.05
CA LYS A 1148 -4.00 40.04 -83.29
C LYS A 1148 -3.59 38.61 -83.63
N GLY A 1149 -4.53 37.65 -83.57
CA GLY A 1149 -4.28 36.22 -83.72
C GLY A 1149 -4.06 35.48 -82.40
N ASN A 1150 -3.91 36.20 -81.28
CA ASN A 1150 -3.70 35.62 -79.95
C ASN A 1150 -5.00 34.96 -79.45
N PRO A 1151 -5.01 33.70 -79.00
CA PRO A 1151 -6.14 33.18 -78.22
C PRO A 1151 -6.26 33.93 -76.89
N VAL A 1152 -7.45 33.98 -76.30
CA VAL A 1152 -7.72 34.81 -75.11
C VAL A 1152 -8.39 34.03 -73.98
N VAL A 1153 -7.83 34.14 -72.79
CA VAL A 1153 -8.41 33.64 -71.54
C VAL A 1153 -8.88 34.82 -70.69
N LEU A 1154 -10.15 34.80 -70.28
CA LEU A 1154 -10.75 35.81 -69.40
C LEU A 1154 -10.55 35.40 -67.93
N ARG A 1155 -10.06 36.32 -67.07
CA ARG A 1155 -9.85 36.04 -65.63
C ARG A 1155 -10.06 37.23 -64.68
#